data_AF-A0A3S0LA77-F1
#
_entry.id   AF-A0A3S0LA77-F1
#
_cell.length_a   1.000
_cell.length_b   1.000
_cell.length_c   1.000
_cell.angle_alpha   90.00
_cell.angle_beta   90.00
_cell.angle_gamma   90.00
#
_symmetry.space_group_name_H-M   'P 1'
#
loop_
_entity.id
_entity.type
_entity.pdbx_description
1 polymer ?
#
loop_
_entity_poly.entity_id
_entity_poly.type
_entity_poly.pdbx_seq_one_letter_code
_entity_poly.pdbx_strand_id
1 'polypeptide(L)'
;MNWLTDDSYYLNYPSLMNKQTTYFMKKNLGLHLEKLWLLFAWSTLILAFIIGHIAAKPDYLTMAKTHFANFNLVPSKDYTSLPVVFVPGEGSKNSQSNTSAAHARGNAGEAVVIAAGTGYGGPFVLGVRAQKGENSARIKEVVVLSHKETPAYLQKLINNNFFRQFINKSVTDDFLLEEDVDGISGATVSSKGFTKAIAEALHKGAQSHLGYEKTWKEVEWSPGLNEALMVALFLMVLVVVYAPRNIAKPFKIILPFASLAFVGFYVNASISLGTLAGIVMGYVPEFRQYPIWWIIVGGVLGGIILLGRNLYCGYLCPFSVIQDLLQKVSGIKLALRPGMARNARRVIYGLSWFALILIFLSRHPALGSYEPFGMMFSLQGMGIQWYILPFSLLGSFFVPQFWCRLFCPVGLYLSEAVRLQHATVSTVGNILVKNVTNDSSNQAEAYSKATDTLTVLFASQTGNSKHLAYQLKASCDANGLPVRIQSMADYNTDNLQRESHLIIVTSTYGEGEPPESAEGFYHTLFADDAPQLPDLSYSVLALGDTGYRFFCKTGIDFDQRLTELGAQRLHERAECDVDYDAVADAWITSVIKVLQHRLEASCANAVMPTESTGAEQAYYNKARPFPARLLANDALASDTCGKDFRHIVLSLEGSEIQYQPGDLLSVWFKNDETEVASLLASLSIPADTEVEVDGSIKTIERALIENYELTQCHPGFIEKYAALSQQAELLDLVVDSDGMRDYARRHQIFELVRQYPTWLTAEQLLPVLRRLTPRKYSISSSQSEVGEEVHLTIAVVEYESIHGGEGHRYVGGASGYLCQRLALDAEVKVFVEENEHFRLPENSDASVIMVGPGTGVAPFRAFIQQRSAQNHAGKSWLFFGNRNEGLDYLYRDEWKQHLQSGALTRMDLAFSRDQQQKIYVQHRIEQQGAEFYAWLEQGAFIYICGDVTHMAVDVERAIVQVIELHGEFSLDEAQQYFERLKHEKRLLKDVY
;
A
#
# COMPACT_ATOMS: atom_id res chain seq x y z
N MET A 1 38.11 3.22 -0.76
CA MET A 1 37.22 4.40 -0.58
C MET A 1 35.81 4.22 -1.16
N ASN A 2 35.58 3.32 -2.13
CA ASN A 2 34.22 2.99 -2.66
C ASN A 2 33.29 2.19 -1.71
N TRP A 3 33.66 1.97 -0.45
CA TRP A 3 32.92 1.12 0.50
C TRP A 3 32.00 1.91 1.48
N LEU A 4 31.93 3.24 1.31
CA LEU A 4 31.20 4.16 2.20
C LEU A 4 29.90 4.71 1.59
N THR A 5 29.51 4.30 0.38
CA THR A 5 28.41 4.93 -0.39
C THR A 5 27.21 4.02 -0.68
N ASP A 6 27.14 2.83 -0.09
CA ASP A 6 26.04 1.85 -0.28
C ASP A 6 24.82 2.27 0.58
N ASP A 7 23.66 2.48 -0.06
CA ASP A 7 22.42 2.99 0.56
C ASP A 7 21.51 1.88 1.13
N SER A 8 21.94 0.61 1.06
CA SER A 8 21.17 -0.55 1.58
C SER A 8 21.08 -0.64 3.13
N TYR A 9 21.56 0.40 3.83
CA TYR A 9 21.74 0.44 5.29
C TYR A 9 20.71 1.28 6.05
N TYR A 10 19.74 1.90 5.38
CA TYR A 10 18.71 2.68 6.08
C TYR A 10 17.60 1.76 6.62
N LEU A 11 17.30 1.88 7.92
CA LEU A 11 16.33 1.08 8.67
C LEU A 11 14.89 1.29 8.17
N ASN A 12 14.53 0.68 7.03
CA ASN A 12 13.14 0.47 6.63
C ASN A 12 12.69 -0.87 7.23
N TYR A 13 11.94 -0.81 8.32
CA TYR A 13 11.27 -1.99 8.86
C TYR A 13 10.19 -2.45 7.87
N PRO A 14 10.28 -3.67 7.30
CA PRO A 14 9.34 -4.16 6.29
C PRO A 14 7.89 -4.10 6.79
N SER A 15 6.94 -3.83 5.90
CA SER A 15 5.51 -3.83 6.25
C SER A 15 5.08 -5.20 6.80
N LEU A 16 4.13 -5.20 7.74
CA LEU A 16 3.67 -6.41 8.43
C LEU A 16 2.77 -7.29 7.55
N MET A 17 2.48 -6.91 6.30
CA MET A 17 1.45 -7.58 5.51
C MET A 17 1.83 -7.71 4.04
N ASN A 18 2.34 -8.88 3.67
CA ASN A 18 2.11 -9.42 2.34
C ASN A 18 0.70 -10.05 2.34
N LYS A 19 -0.17 -9.68 1.39
CA LYS A 19 -1.58 -10.14 1.28
C LYS A 19 -1.71 -11.67 1.40
N GLN A 20 -0.74 -12.42 0.88
CA GLN A 20 -0.71 -13.89 0.98
C GLN A 20 -0.50 -14.43 2.40
N THR A 21 0.24 -13.74 3.27
CA THR A 21 0.48 -14.23 4.65
C THR A 21 -0.63 -13.82 5.62
N THR A 22 -1.33 -12.70 5.35
CA THR A 22 -2.55 -12.33 6.08
C THR A 22 -3.66 -13.33 5.82
N TYR A 23 -3.76 -13.87 4.60
CA TYR A 23 -4.71 -14.93 4.25
C TYR A 23 -4.40 -16.25 4.98
N PHE A 24 -3.13 -16.66 5.03
CA PHE A 24 -2.72 -17.90 5.69
C PHE A 24 -2.81 -17.85 7.23
N MET A 25 -2.60 -16.68 7.85
CA MET A 25 -2.81 -16.50 9.30
C MET A 25 -4.26 -16.20 9.67
N LYS A 26 -5.04 -15.49 8.84
CA LYS A 26 -6.51 -15.32 9.00
C LYS A 26 -7.24 -16.67 9.05
N LYS A 27 -6.73 -17.69 8.35
CA LYS A 27 -7.32 -19.02 8.30
C LYS A 27 -7.03 -19.89 9.54
N ASN A 28 -5.94 -19.64 10.29
CA ASN A 28 -5.46 -20.58 11.31
C ASN A 28 -5.22 -20.01 12.74
N LEU A 29 -5.12 -18.69 12.96
CA LEU A 29 -5.08 -18.11 14.31
C LEU A 29 -6.06 -16.93 14.42
N GLY A 30 -7.03 -17.05 15.34
CA GLY A 30 -8.15 -16.12 15.47
C GLY A 30 -7.75 -14.65 15.71
N LEU A 31 -8.34 -13.77 14.89
CA LEU A 31 -8.30 -12.29 14.96
C LEU A 31 -8.61 -11.71 16.37
N HIS A 32 -9.28 -12.47 17.22
CA HIS A 32 -9.63 -12.04 18.58
C HIS A 32 -8.42 -11.90 19.51
N LEU A 33 -7.39 -12.75 19.41
CA LEU A 33 -6.28 -12.73 20.38
C LEU A 33 -5.37 -11.50 20.24
N GLU A 34 -5.05 -11.05 19.02
CA GLU A 34 -4.16 -9.89 18.82
C GLU A 34 -4.84 -8.56 19.22
N LYS A 35 -6.13 -8.39 18.87
CA LYS A 35 -6.91 -7.21 19.30
C LYS A 35 -7.10 -7.17 20.82
N LEU A 36 -7.37 -8.32 21.44
CA LEU A 36 -7.46 -8.43 22.90
C LEU A 36 -6.13 -8.14 23.59
N TRP A 37 -5.00 -8.62 23.03
CA TRP A 37 -3.67 -8.34 23.57
C TRP A 37 -3.31 -6.85 23.48
N LEU A 38 -3.62 -6.18 22.36
CA LEU A 38 -3.41 -4.73 22.23
C LEU A 38 -4.24 -3.93 23.22
N LEU A 39 -5.54 -4.25 23.37
CA LEU A 39 -6.40 -3.63 24.36
C LEU A 39 -5.90 -3.85 25.80
N PHE A 40 -5.46 -5.07 26.11
CA PHE A 40 -4.83 -5.40 27.39
C PHE A 40 -3.54 -4.61 27.61
N ALA A 41 -2.66 -4.54 26.61
CA ALA A 41 -1.39 -3.85 26.70
C ALA A 41 -1.57 -2.34 26.94
N TRP A 42 -2.48 -1.68 26.21
CA TRP A 42 -2.77 -0.26 26.40
C TRP A 42 -3.47 0.02 27.72
N SER A 43 -4.48 -0.77 28.09
CA SER A 43 -5.20 -0.58 29.37
C SER A 43 -4.28 -0.76 30.58
N THR A 44 -3.38 -1.74 30.55
CA THR A 44 -2.39 -1.95 31.62
C THR A 44 -1.34 -0.84 31.67
N LEU A 45 -0.90 -0.29 30.53
CA LEU A 45 0.01 0.86 30.49
C LEU A 45 -0.65 2.13 31.04
N ILE A 46 -1.90 2.40 30.64
CA ILE A 46 -2.68 3.54 31.15
C ILE A 46 -2.90 3.38 32.66
N LEU A 47 -3.29 2.20 33.11
CA LEU A 47 -3.48 1.91 34.53
C LEU A 47 -2.17 2.06 35.31
N ALA A 48 -1.04 1.55 34.80
CA ALA A 48 0.27 1.72 35.42
C ALA A 48 0.68 3.20 35.51
N PHE A 49 0.42 3.98 34.46
CA PHE A 49 0.66 5.43 34.44
C PHE A 49 -0.20 6.16 35.48
N ILE A 50 -1.50 5.85 35.54
CA ILE A 50 -2.44 6.43 36.50
C ILE A 50 -2.06 6.06 37.94
N ILE A 51 -1.81 4.78 38.22
CA ILE A 51 -1.37 4.30 39.55
C ILE A 51 -0.07 5.01 39.95
N GLY A 52 0.92 5.07 39.06
CA GLY A 52 2.17 5.78 39.30
C GLY A 52 1.96 7.27 39.60
N HIS A 53 1.04 7.93 38.93
CA HIS A 53 0.71 9.34 39.17
C HIS A 53 -0.08 9.57 40.47
N ILE A 54 -1.10 8.77 40.75
CA ILE A 54 -1.97 8.89 41.93
C ILE A 54 -1.20 8.57 43.22
N ALA A 55 -0.30 7.58 43.20
CA ALA A 55 0.44 7.13 44.38
C ALA A 55 1.44 8.15 44.96
N ALA A 56 1.63 9.32 44.33
CA ALA A 56 2.75 10.21 44.67
C ALA A 56 2.46 11.71 44.48
N LYS A 57 1.63 12.28 45.36
CA LYS A 57 1.87 13.68 45.78
C LYS A 57 2.97 13.65 46.85
N PRO A 58 4.19 14.15 46.56
CA PRO A 58 5.25 14.19 47.57
C PRO A 58 4.81 15.04 48.76
N ASP A 59 4.77 14.44 49.94
CA ASP A 59 4.51 15.14 51.19
C ASP A 59 5.80 15.83 51.65
N TYR A 60 6.03 17.04 51.10
CA TYR A 60 7.20 17.85 51.41
C TYR A 60 7.30 18.18 52.91
N LEU A 61 6.18 18.27 53.62
CA LEU A 61 6.17 18.52 55.06
C LEU A 61 6.71 17.32 55.84
N THR A 62 6.28 16.11 55.49
CA THR A 62 6.81 14.88 56.11
C THR A 62 8.29 14.70 55.78
N MET A 63 8.70 14.90 54.52
CA MET A 63 10.12 14.84 54.14
C MET A 63 10.99 15.86 54.90
N ALA A 64 10.51 17.11 55.04
CA ALA A 64 11.17 18.14 55.83
C ALA A 64 11.31 17.72 57.30
N LYS A 65 10.22 17.24 57.92
CA LYS A 65 10.19 16.83 59.33
C LYS A 65 11.05 15.60 59.61
N THR A 66 11.17 14.67 58.67
CA THR A 66 12.03 13.48 58.86
C THR A 66 13.51 13.84 58.83
N HIS A 67 13.95 14.64 57.85
CA HIS A 67 15.37 14.99 57.70
C HIS A 67 15.83 16.12 58.61
N PHE A 68 14.93 17.03 58.99
CA PHE A 68 15.21 18.17 59.89
C PHE A 68 14.45 18.03 61.22
N ALA A 69 14.30 16.82 61.75
CA ALA A 69 13.48 16.49 62.92
C ALA A 69 13.80 17.31 64.18
N ASN A 70 15.01 17.84 64.30
CA ASN A 70 15.45 18.67 65.42
C ASN A 70 14.93 20.12 65.36
N PHE A 71 14.17 20.49 64.32
CA PHE A 71 13.60 21.82 64.11
C PHE A 71 12.08 21.75 64.02
N ASN A 72 11.38 22.57 64.81
CA ASN A 72 9.92 22.69 64.73
C ASN A 72 9.55 23.50 63.47
N LEU A 73 9.37 22.84 62.33
CA LEU A 73 9.13 23.47 61.03
C LEU A 73 7.63 23.69 60.76
N VAL A 74 7.26 24.93 60.43
CA VAL A 74 5.92 25.33 59.96
C VAL A 74 6.03 25.82 58.51
N PRO A 75 5.14 25.40 57.59
CA PRO A 75 5.15 25.88 56.21
C PRO A 75 4.78 27.38 56.13
N SER A 76 5.39 28.10 55.21
CA SER A 76 5.01 29.47 54.84
C SER A 76 3.58 29.52 54.23
N LYS A 77 2.97 30.72 54.16
CA LYS A 77 1.60 30.94 53.62
C LYS A 77 1.40 30.42 52.19
N ASP A 78 2.47 30.30 51.41
CA ASP A 78 2.48 29.69 50.07
C ASP A 78 3.25 28.36 50.11
N TYR A 79 2.52 27.25 50.33
CA TYR A 79 3.09 25.90 50.50
C TYR A 79 2.62 24.90 49.44
N THR A 80 1.89 25.38 48.42
CA THR A 80 1.28 24.54 47.40
C THR A 80 2.13 24.39 46.13
N SER A 81 3.16 25.22 45.98
CA SER A 81 4.09 25.19 44.83
C SER A 81 5.55 25.27 45.28
N LEU A 82 6.43 24.50 44.63
CA LEU A 82 7.85 24.56 44.90
C LEU A 82 8.49 25.86 44.35
N PRO A 83 9.64 26.29 44.88
CA PRO A 83 10.20 25.88 46.16
C PRO A 83 9.32 26.29 47.36
N VAL A 84 9.27 25.43 48.38
CA VAL A 84 8.49 25.63 49.62
C VAL A 84 9.42 26.02 50.76
N VAL A 85 9.11 27.11 51.44
CA VAL A 85 9.90 27.62 52.57
C VAL A 85 9.28 27.15 53.88
N PHE A 86 10.08 26.51 54.72
CA PHE A 86 9.77 26.11 56.09
C PHE A 86 10.57 26.95 57.08
N VAL A 87 9.89 27.42 58.12
CA VAL A 87 10.47 28.28 59.15
C VAL A 87 10.27 27.68 60.54
N PRO A 88 11.12 28.01 61.51
CA PRO A 88 10.91 27.67 62.91
C PRO A 88 9.56 28.23 63.38
N GLY A 89 8.66 27.37 63.82
CA GLY A 89 7.40 27.79 64.45
C GLY A 89 7.69 28.55 65.74
N GLU A 90 6.99 29.66 65.98
CA GLU A 90 7.04 30.36 67.26
C GLU A 90 6.70 29.37 68.38
N GLY A 91 7.67 29.14 69.28
CA GLY A 91 7.48 28.22 70.40
C GLY A 91 6.33 28.68 71.29
N SER A 92 5.40 27.75 71.53
CA SER A 92 4.48 27.68 72.66
C SER A 92 4.93 28.52 73.86
N LYS A 93 4.14 29.52 74.24
CA LYS A 93 4.20 30.05 75.60
C LYS A 93 3.69 28.95 76.55
N ASN A 94 4.56 28.54 77.48
CA ASN A 94 4.37 27.63 78.63
C ASN A 94 4.42 26.11 78.31
N SER A 95 5.00 25.22 79.13
CA SER A 95 5.49 25.28 80.51
C SER A 95 6.62 24.26 80.80
N GLN A 96 7.63 24.70 81.58
CA GLN A 96 8.44 23.95 82.56
C GLN A 96 9.01 22.55 82.22
N SER A 97 10.34 22.47 82.04
CA SER A 97 11.23 21.76 82.99
C SER A 97 12.71 21.96 82.62
N ASN A 98 13.53 22.06 83.67
CA ASN A 98 14.94 22.41 83.64
C ASN A 98 15.80 21.34 82.98
N THR A 99 16.64 21.73 82.01
CA THR A 99 18.12 21.59 81.98
C THR A 99 18.65 21.71 80.53
N SER A 100 19.80 22.38 80.37
CA SER A 100 20.52 22.71 79.13
C SER A 100 20.09 23.99 78.35
N ALA A 101 20.33 25.13 79.00
CA ALA A 101 20.25 26.48 78.45
C ALA A 101 21.37 26.85 77.44
N ALA A 102 21.79 25.92 76.57
CA ALA A 102 22.81 26.15 75.54
C ALA A 102 22.38 25.82 74.10
N HIS A 103 21.16 25.30 73.88
CA HIS A 103 20.64 25.01 72.53
C HIS A 103 19.41 25.84 72.13
N ALA A 104 18.83 26.60 73.05
CA ALA A 104 17.59 27.36 72.81
C ALA A 104 17.80 28.83 72.35
N ARG A 105 19.05 29.26 72.06
CA ARG A 105 19.37 30.61 71.52
C ARG A 105 19.81 30.62 70.04
N GLY A 106 19.77 29.49 69.32
CA GLY A 106 20.36 29.37 67.97
C GLY A 106 19.41 29.51 66.78
N ASN A 107 18.09 29.41 66.96
CA ASN A 107 17.16 29.21 65.83
C ASN A 107 16.45 30.48 65.34
N ALA A 108 16.74 31.66 65.89
CA ALA A 108 16.17 32.90 65.39
C ALA A 108 16.83 33.26 64.05
N GLY A 109 16.10 33.04 62.94
CA GLY A 109 16.55 33.38 61.59
C GLY A 109 17.03 32.22 60.72
N GLU A 110 16.84 30.96 61.12
CA GLU A 110 17.06 29.82 60.22
C GLU A 110 15.82 29.54 59.36
N ALA A 111 16.02 29.12 58.11
CA ALA A 111 14.97 28.67 57.21
C ALA A 111 15.43 27.44 56.42
N VAL A 112 14.50 26.52 56.17
CA VAL A 112 14.71 25.36 55.30
C VAL A 112 13.88 25.58 54.04
N VAL A 113 14.53 25.58 52.88
CA VAL A 113 13.84 25.68 51.59
C VAL A 113 13.91 24.33 50.88
N ILE A 114 12.77 23.79 50.51
CA ILE A 114 12.68 22.59 49.69
C ILE A 114 12.52 23.01 48.24
N ALA A 115 13.37 22.46 47.37
CA ALA A 115 13.26 22.56 45.93
C ALA A 115 13.29 21.17 45.29
N ALA A 116 12.77 21.09 44.06
CA ALA A 116 12.94 19.93 43.21
C ALA A 116 13.68 20.34 41.94
N GLY A 117 14.41 19.40 41.37
CA GLY A 117 15.07 19.54 40.09
C GLY A 117 15.08 18.23 39.34
N THR A 118 15.64 18.26 38.14
CA THR A 118 15.81 17.06 37.31
C THR A 118 17.28 16.91 36.97
N GLY A 119 17.83 15.74 37.30
CA GLY A 119 19.18 15.33 36.92
C GLY A 119 19.15 14.44 35.68
N TYR A 120 20.25 13.74 35.39
CA TYR A 120 20.36 12.90 34.19
C TYR A 120 19.38 11.72 34.23
N GLY A 121 19.31 11.01 35.36
CA GLY A 121 18.54 9.77 35.53
C GLY A 121 17.08 9.97 35.96
N GLY A 122 16.72 11.17 36.43
CA GLY A 122 15.36 11.47 36.87
C GLY A 122 15.26 12.65 37.86
N PRO A 123 14.05 12.93 38.37
CA PRO A 123 13.79 14.00 39.31
C PRO A 123 14.44 13.74 40.68
N PHE A 124 14.71 14.81 41.40
CA PHE A 124 15.12 14.78 42.81
C PHE A 124 14.48 15.92 43.58
N VAL A 125 14.43 15.77 44.90
CA VAL A 125 13.99 16.76 45.87
C VAL A 125 15.13 16.99 46.85
N LEU A 126 15.44 18.25 47.12
CA LEU A 126 16.47 18.65 48.06
C LEU A 126 15.95 19.67 49.06
N GLY A 127 16.57 19.69 50.23
CA GLY A 127 16.36 20.69 51.27
C GLY A 127 17.65 21.48 51.47
N VAL A 128 17.53 22.81 51.46
CA VAL A 128 18.63 23.73 51.74
C VAL A 128 18.34 24.47 53.03
N ARG A 129 19.25 24.38 54.01
CA ARG A 129 19.15 25.10 55.27
C ARG A 129 20.03 26.34 55.21
N ALA A 130 19.44 27.50 55.48
CA ALA A 130 20.14 28.78 55.54
C ALA A 130 19.89 29.48 56.88
N GLN A 131 20.90 30.19 57.38
CA GLN A 131 20.83 30.98 58.62
C GLN A 131 21.03 32.46 58.32
N LYS A 132 20.12 33.31 58.79
CA LYS A 132 20.19 34.76 58.68
C LYS A 132 21.33 35.31 59.54
N GLY A 133 22.28 36.02 58.91
CA GLY A 133 23.29 36.84 59.59
C GLY A 133 22.92 38.33 59.57
N GLU A 134 23.84 39.20 59.98
CA GLU A 134 23.62 40.66 60.06
C GLU A 134 23.39 41.31 58.67
N ASN A 135 24.10 40.86 57.63
CA ASN A 135 24.06 41.45 56.28
C ASN A 135 23.54 40.52 55.18
N SER A 136 23.69 39.20 55.35
CA SER A 136 23.14 38.19 54.41
C SER A 136 22.84 36.88 55.14
N ALA A 137 21.98 36.04 54.57
CA ALA A 137 21.83 34.67 55.06
C ALA A 137 22.90 33.76 54.43
N ARG A 138 23.40 32.77 55.19
CA ARG A 138 24.42 31.83 54.74
C ARG A 138 23.93 30.39 54.78
N ILE A 139 24.35 29.62 53.79
CA ILE A 139 23.99 28.20 53.66
C ILE A 139 24.72 27.38 54.72
N LYS A 140 23.97 26.58 55.47
CA LYS A 140 24.50 25.67 56.49
C LYS A 140 24.52 24.22 56.02
N GLU A 141 23.59 23.85 55.17
CA GLU A 141 23.38 22.46 54.81
C GLU A 141 22.61 22.33 53.49
N VAL A 142 22.98 21.34 52.69
CA VAL A 142 22.26 20.91 51.49
C VAL A 142 22.08 19.40 51.60
N VAL A 143 20.82 18.94 51.59
CA VAL A 143 20.46 17.53 51.76
C VAL A 143 19.58 17.09 50.60
N VAL A 144 19.91 15.96 49.98
CA VAL A 144 19.03 15.30 49.00
C VAL A 144 17.99 14.50 49.77
N LEU A 145 16.72 14.92 49.71
CA LEU A 145 15.60 14.33 50.44
C LEU A 145 15.01 13.13 49.71
N SER A 146 15.02 13.15 48.38
CA SER A 146 14.57 12.05 47.52
C SER A 146 15.21 12.18 46.15
N HIS A 147 15.53 11.07 45.48
CA HIS A 147 16.03 11.11 44.11
C HIS A 147 15.62 9.87 43.31
N LYS A 148 15.50 10.08 42.00
CA LYS A 148 15.45 9.05 40.95
C LYS A 148 16.64 9.20 39.99
N GLU A 149 17.70 9.86 40.45
CA GLU A 149 18.97 10.00 39.73
C GLU A 149 19.67 8.63 39.59
N THR A 150 20.43 8.45 38.51
CA THR A 150 21.29 7.29 38.30
C THR A 150 22.29 7.16 39.45
N PRO A 151 22.33 6.03 40.18
CA PRO A 151 23.15 5.87 41.38
C PRO A 151 24.63 6.25 41.17
N ALA A 152 25.21 5.91 40.02
CA ALA A 152 26.60 6.22 39.69
C ALA A 152 26.89 7.73 39.67
N TYR A 153 26.00 8.54 39.10
CA TYR A 153 26.20 9.99 39.02
C TYR A 153 26.03 10.66 40.39
N LEU A 154 25.02 10.26 41.16
CA LEU A 154 24.84 10.80 42.51
C LEU A 154 26.02 10.43 43.44
N GLN A 155 26.49 9.19 43.39
CA GLN A 155 27.69 8.78 44.12
C GLN A 155 28.91 9.60 43.69
N LYS A 156 29.04 9.90 42.39
CA LYS A 156 30.12 10.74 41.89
C LYS A 156 30.05 12.16 42.46
N LEU A 157 28.87 12.77 42.54
CA LEU A 157 28.68 14.09 43.18
C LEU A 157 29.06 14.05 44.66
N ILE A 158 28.60 13.04 45.39
CA ILE A 158 28.88 12.87 46.83
C ILE A 158 30.39 12.66 47.07
N ASN A 159 31.01 11.73 46.35
CA ASN A 159 32.42 11.37 46.52
C ASN A 159 33.37 12.53 46.17
N ASN A 160 32.97 13.41 45.23
CA ASN A 160 33.72 14.61 44.87
C ASN A 160 33.33 15.85 45.70
N ASN A 161 32.63 15.68 46.83
CA ASN A 161 32.24 16.75 47.74
C ASN A 161 31.46 17.91 47.08
N PHE A 162 30.71 17.63 46.01
CA PHE A 162 30.01 18.66 45.23
C PHE A 162 29.12 19.57 46.09
N PHE A 163 28.29 18.99 46.95
CA PHE A 163 27.38 19.75 47.82
C PHE A 163 28.10 20.61 48.87
N ARG A 164 29.36 20.31 49.21
CA ARG A 164 30.13 21.13 50.17
C ARG A 164 30.49 22.50 49.60
N GLN A 165 30.55 22.64 48.29
CA GLN A 165 30.87 23.90 47.62
C GLN A 165 29.83 25.00 47.87
N PHE A 166 28.64 24.65 48.33
CA PHE A 166 27.57 25.59 48.66
C PHE A 166 27.61 26.05 50.11
N ILE A 167 28.31 25.34 51.00
CA ILE A 167 28.29 25.63 52.44
C ILE A 167 29.00 26.97 52.72
N ASN A 168 28.42 27.79 53.59
CA ASN A 168 28.84 29.15 53.97
C ASN A 168 28.75 30.24 52.88
N LYS A 169 28.34 29.91 51.66
CA LYS A 169 28.00 30.91 50.63
C LYS A 169 26.76 31.72 51.01
N SER A 170 26.66 32.94 50.50
CA SER A 170 25.51 33.82 50.73
C SER A 170 24.32 33.32 49.93
N VAL A 171 23.10 33.41 50.47
CA VAL A 171 21.87 33.09 49.72
C VAL A 171 21.64 33.99 48.50
N THR A 172 22.40 35.09 48.40
CA THR A 172 22.35 36.08 47.32
C THR A 172 23.48 35.93 46.29
N ASP A 173 24.35 34.92 46.43
CA ASP A 173 25.39 34.63 45.44
C ASP A 173 24.77 34.10 44.14
N ASP A 174 25.49 34.19 43.02
CA ASP A 174 24.95 33.84 41.69
C ASP A 174 24.82 32.31 41.49
N PHE A 175 25.71 31.52 42.11
CA PHE A 175 25.78 30.05 42.00
C PHE A 175 25.92 29.56 40.55
N LEU A 176 26.67 30.28 39.73
CA LEU A 176 26.93 29.90 38.35
C LEU A 176 27.89 28.72 38.28
N LEU A 177 27.52 27.68 37.52
CA LEU A 177 28.39 26.54 37.31
C LEU A 177 29.60 26.97 36.46
N GLU A 178 30.80 26.50 36.80
CA GLU A 178 32.10 26.85 36.18
C GLU A 178 32.64 28.24 36.54
N GLU A 179 31.85 29.09 37.23
CA GLU A 179 32.31 30.36 37.81
C GLU A 179 32.35 30.29 39.35
N ASP A 180 31.20 30.02 39.97
CA ASP A 180 31.05 29.95 41.42
C ASP A 180 31.11 28.52 41.95
N VAL A 181 30.65 27.55 41.16
CA VAL A 181 30.52 26.14 41.55
C VAL A 181 31.16 25.24 40.49
N ASP A 182 32.10 24.41 40.90
CA ASP A 182 32.77 23.44 40.03
C ASP A 182 31.84 22.26 39.71
N GLY A 183 31.56 22.06 38.43
CA GLY A 183 30.86 20.87 37.94
C GLY A 183 31.71 19.60 38.03
N ILE A 184 31.07 18.46 38.28
CA ILE A 184 31.77 17.16 38.35
C ILE A 184 31.81 16.50 36.96
N SER A 185 33.02 16.31 36.44
CA SER A 185 33.24 15.63 35.15
C SER A 185 32.59 14.24 35.14
N GLY A 186 31.87 13.91 34.07
CA GLY A 186 31.10 12.66 33.94
C GLY A 186 29.86 12.56 34.84
N ALA A 187 29.46 13.66 35.48
CA ALA A 187 28.14 13.86 36.10
C ALA A 187 27.66 15.32 35.85
N THR A 188 28.03 15.90 34.70
CA THR A 188 27.86 17.33 34.39
C THR A 188 26.38 17.74 34.33
N VAL A 189 25.53 16.91 33.72
CA VAL A 189 24.07 17.11 33.65
C VAL A 189 23.46 17.15 35.05
N SER A 190 23.78 16.16 35.89
CA SER A 190 23.35 16.13 37.28
C SER A 190 23.89 17.31 38.07
N SER A 191 25.15 17.71 37.86
CA SER A 191 25.76 18.88 38.50
C SER A 191 24.97 20.17 38.18
N LYS A 192 24.66 20.40 36.90
CA LYS A 192 23.83 21.54 36.44
C LYS A 192 22.44 21.52 37.09
N GLY A 193 21.77 20.36 37.09
CA GLY A 193 20.45 20.20 37.70
C GLY A 193 20.45 20.53 39.19
N PHE A 194 21.39 19.97 39.96
CA PHE A 194 21.51 20.22 41.40
C PHE A 194 21.88 21.68 41.70
N THR A 195 22.86 22.26 41.00
CA THR A 195 23.24 23.68 41.19
C THR A 195 22.05 24.60 41.00
N LYS A 196 21.29 24.42 39.93
CA LYS A 196 20.12 25.26 39.67
C LYS A 196 19.04 25.08 40.74
N ALA A 197 18.69 23.85 41.09
CA ALA A 197 17.65 23.61 42.11
C ALA A 197 18.03 24.23 43.46
N ILE A 198 19.32 24.23 43.80
CA ILE A 198 19.86 24.91 44.99
C ILE A 198 19.74 26.44 44.83
N ALA A 199 20.17 27.00 43.69
CA ALA A 199 20.06 28.43 43.40
C ALA A 199 18.60 28.93 43.45
N GLU A 200 17.67 28.24 42.79
CA GLU A 200 16.24 28.57 42.81
C GLU A 200 15.64 28.49 44.22
N ALA A 201 16.01 27.48 45.01
CA ALA A 201 15.61 27.39 46.41
C ALA A 201 16.06 28.63 47.20
N LEU A 202 17.33 29.01 47.03
CA LEU A 202 17.95 30.08 47.79
C LEU A 202 17.44 31.45 47.38
N HIS A 203 17.39 31.72 46.07
CA HIS A 203 16.95 33.00 45.50
C HIS A 203 15.46 33.25 45.77
N LYS A 204 14.59 32.25 45.58
CA LYS A 204 13.17 32.40 45.93
C LYS A 204 12.99 32.56 47.44
N GLY A 205 13.70 31.78 48.25
CA GLY A 205 13.67 31.93 49.72
C GLY A 205 14.18 33.31 50.19
N ALA A 206 15.24 33.82 49.56
CA ALA A 206 15.81 35.13 49.84
C ALA A 206 14.81 36.26 49.51
N GLN A 207 14.12 36.17 48.38
CA GLN A 207 13.15 37.17 47.94
C GLN A 207 11.82 37.08 48.72
N SER A 208 11.23 35.88 48.81
CA SER A 208 9.88 35.69 49.34
C SER A 208 9.81 35.69 50.87
N HIS A 209 10.92 35.38 51.54
CA HIS A 209 10.92 35.19 53.00
C HIS A 209 11.93 36.07 53.75
N LEU A 210 13.09 36.36 53.14
CA LEU A 210 14.11 37.20 53.77
C LEU A 210 14.05 38.67 53.32
N GLY A 211 13.27 38.99 52.28
CA GLY A 211 13.04 40.35 51.79
C GLY A 211 14.22 40.97 51.06
N TYR A 212 15.15 40.15 50.54
CA TYR A 212 16.26 40.64 49.72
C TYR A 212 15.76 41.03 48.32
N GLU A 213 16.28 42.14 47.80
CA GLU A 213 16.12 42.50 46.39
C GLU A 213 16.94 41.56 45.50
N LYS A 214 16.51 41.38 44.24
CA LYS A 214 17.20 40.52 43.28
C LYS A 214 18.54 41.15 42.90
N THR A 215 19.62 40.68 43.49
CA THR A 215 21.00 41.14 43.22
C THR A 215 21.82 40.13 42.41
N TRP A 216 21.31 38.91 42.25
CA TRP A 216 22.00 37.81 41.59
C TRP A 216 21.73 37.78 40.09
N LYS A 217 22.73 37.33 39.32
CA LYS A 217 22.65 37.16 37.88
C LYS A 217 21.86 35.91 37.52
N GLU A 218 20.96 36.06 36.55
CA GLU A 218 20.39 34.89 35.87
C GLU A 218 21.34 34.47 34.75
N VAL A 219 21.45 33.17 34.50
CA VAL A 219 22.23 32.62 33.40
C VAL A 219 21.66 33.15 32.07
N GLU A 220 22.40 34.03 31.40
CA GLU A 220 22.10 34.40 30.01
C GLU A 220 22.42 33.22 29.10
N TRP A 221 21.39 32.69 28.45
CA TRP A 221 21.57 31.59 27.50
C TRP A 221 22.16 32.15 26.20
N SER A 222 23.28 31.58 25.76
CA SER A 222 23.84 31.80 24.42
C SER A 222 24.11 30.46 23.73
N PRO A 223 23.86 30.36 22.41
CA PRO A 223 24.17 29.15 21.66
C PRO A 223 25.70 28.99 21.59
N GLY A 224 26.19 27.88 22.11
CA GLY A 224 27.60 27.52 22.08
C GLY A 224 28.01 26.80 20.80
N LEU A 225 29.30 26.46 20.73
CA LEU A 225 29.88 25.71 19.62
C LEU A 225 29.24 24.32 19.47
N ASN A 226 28.84 23.68 20.58
CA ASN A 226 28.29 22.34 20.57
C ASN A 226 26.89 22.30 19.93
N GLU A 227 26.07 23.32 20.17
CA GLU A 227 24.76 23.50 19.54
C GLU A 227 24.94 23.72 18.03
N ALA A 228 25.89 24.58 17.63
CA ALA A 228 26.20 24.82 16.23
C ALA A 228 26.70 23.55 15.51
N LEU A 229 27.55 22.76 16.15
CA LEU A 229 28.02 21.47 15.62
C LEU A 229 26.89 20.47 15.46
N MET A 230 25.96 20.38 16.41
CA MET A 230 24.80 19.50 16.28
C MET A 230 23.88 19.93 15.12
N VAL A 231 23.60 21.23 14.97
CA VAL A 231 22.84 21.74 13.82
C VAL A 231 23.57 21.44 12.50
N ALA A 232 24.89 21.62 12.46
CA ALA A 232 25.69 21.29 11.29
C ALA A 232 25.59 19.81 10.92
N LEU A 233 25.56 18.89 11.90
CA LEU A 233 25.34 17.46 11.63
C LEU A 233 23.98 17.19 10.98
N PHE A 234 22.90 17.82 11.44
CA PHE A 234 21.59 17.70 10.80
C PHE A 234 21.58 18.28 9.37
N LEU A 235 22.27 19.41 9.14
CA LEU A 235 22.44 19.96 7.79
C LEU A 235 23.22 18.99 6.89
N MET A 236 24.27 18.34 7.40
CA MET A 236 25.00 17.31 6.66
C MET A 236 24.11 16.12 6.30
N VAL A 237 23.20 15.70 7.20
CA VAL A 237 22.20 14.66 6.88
C VAL A 237 21.33 15.11 5.71
N LEU A 238 20.82 16.34 5.73
CA LEU A 238 20.00 16.86 4.63
C LEU A 238 20.78 16.90 3.32
N VAL A 239 22.07 17.26 3.34
CA VAL A 239 22.95 17.20 2.15
C VAL A 239 23.09 15.76 1.66
N VAL A 240 23.29 14.79 2.55
CA VAL A 240 23.37 13.37 2.16
C VAL A 240 22.06 12.88 1.53
N VAL A 241 20.93 13.36 2.03
CA VAL A 241 19.59 12.91 1.62
C VAL A 241 19.11 13.56 0.31
N TYR A 242 19.45 14.83 0.06
CA TYR A 242 18.87 15.61 -1.05
C TYR A 242 19.89 16.08 -2.10
N ALA A 243 21.18 16.14 -1.79
CA ALA A 243 22.15 16.63 -2.76
C ALA A 243 22.51 15.56 -3.80
N PRO A 244 22.79 15.96 -5.06
CA PRO A 244 23.25 15.04 -6.09
C PRO A 244 24.53 14.32 -5.68
N ARG A 245 24.76 13.12 -6.25
CA ARG A 245 25.78 12.16 -5.77
C ARG A 245 27.19 12.71 -5.66
N ASN A 246 27.59 13.61 -6.55
CA ASN A 246 28.88 14.28 -6.51
C ASN A 246 29.08 15.12 -5.23
N ILE A 247 28.02 15.76 -4.75
CA ILE A 247 28.02 16.58 -3.52
C ILE A 247 27.85 15.68 -2.29
N ALA A 248 26.97 14.68 -2.32
CA ALA A 248 26.68 13.85 -1.15
C ALA A 248 27.83 12.88 -0.76
N LYS A 249 28.66 12.44 -1.72
CA LYS A 249 29.77 11.48 -1.51
C LYS A 249 30.69 11.78 -0.31
N PRO A 250 31.31 12.97 -0.18
CA PRO A 250 32.17 13.27 0.96
C PRO A 250 31.40 13.25 2.30
N PHE A 251 30.15 13.71 2.31
CA PHE A 251 29.33 13.74 3.53
C PHE A 251 28.92 12.34 3.96
N LYS A 252 28.63 11.40 3.05
CA LYS A 252 28.40 9.98 3.38
C LYS A 252 29.59 9.34 4.09
N ILE A 253 30.81 9.82 3.82
CA ILE A 253 32.03 9.36 4.47
C ILE A 253 32.22 10.02 5.83
N ILE A 254 32.10 11.35 5.90
CA ILE A 254 32.44 12.14 7.09
C ILE A 254 31.38 11.98 8.18
N LEU A 255 30.10 11.96 7.81
CA LEU A 255 28.98 12.03 8.74
C LEU A 255 28.95 10.88 9.77
N PRO A 256 29.16 9.59 9.41
CA PRO A 256 29.18 8.51 10.41
C PRO A 256 30.28 8.70 11.46
N PHE A 257 31.50 9.08 11.06
CA PHE A 257 32.59 9.31 12.00
C PHE A 257 32.35 10.55 12.86
N ALA A 258 31.80 11.61 12.28
CA ALA A 258 31.44 12.83 13.02
C ALA A 258 30.33 12.55 14.04
N SER A 259 29.28 11.80 13.66
CA SER A 259 28.23 11.33 14.58
C SER A 259 28.82 10.48 15.71
N LEU A 260 29.67 9.51 15.38
CA LEU A 260 30.29 8.62 16.36
C LEU A 260 31.15 9.38 17.37
N ALA A 261 32.02 10.28 16.90
CA ALA A 261 32.91 11.06 17.76
C ALA A 261 32.14 12.10 18.59
N PHE A 262 31.26 12.87 17.94
CA PHE A 262 30.57 13.98 18.59
C PHE A 262 29.33 13.53 19.36
N VAL A 263 28.35 12.91 18.69
CA VAL A 263 27.07 12.50 19.33
C VAL A 263 27.28 11.34 20.30
N GLY A 264 28.13 10.38 19.93
CA GLY A 264 28.50 9.22 20.74
C GLY A 264 29.42 9.58 21.91
N PHE A 265 30.70 9.78 21.64
CA PHE A 265 31.73 9.91 22.69
C PHE A 265 31.78 11.27 23.39
N TYR A 266 31.60 12.38 22.67
CA TYR A 266 31.76 13.71 23.26
C TYR A 266 30.50 14.17 24.02
N VAL A 267 29.34 14.17 23.36
CA VAL A 267 28.07 14.61 23.94
C VAL A 267 27.36 13.48 24.71
N ASN A 268 27.45 12.24 24.23
CA ASN A 268 26.70 11.09 24.75
C ASN A 268 25.18 11.34 24.86
N ALA A 269 24.57 11.81 23.78
CA ALA A 269 23.16 12.21 23.73
C ALA A 269 22.32 11.27 22.84
N SER A 270 22.34 9.97 23.13
CA SER A 270 21.50 9.01 22.41
C SER A 270 20.04 9.08 22.85
N ILE A 271 19.10 9.06 21.90
CA ILE A 271 17.67 8.86 22.20
C ILE A 271 17.47 7.44 22.73
N SER A 272 16.78 7.31 23.88
CA SER A 272 16.44 6.04 24.54
C SER A 272 14.97 5.99 24.95
N LEU A 273 14.45 4.78 25.18
CA LEU A 273 13.10 4.57 25.68
C LEU A 273 12.84 5.29 27.00
N GLY A 274 13.83 5.32 27.91
CA GLY A 274 13.71 6.05 29.18
C GLY A 274 13.58 7.56 28.99
N THR A 275 14.32 8.15 28.04
CA THR A 275 14.18 9.58 27.75
C THR A 275 12.79 9.92 27.21
N LEU A 276 12.25 9.09 26.30
CA LEU A 276 10.89 9.25 25.77
C LEU A 276 9.83 9.07 26.85
N ALA A 277 9.95 8.02 27.69
CA ALA A 277 9.04 7.77 28.79
C ALA A 277 9.11 8.84 29.89
N GLY A 278 10.28 9.45 30.10
CA GLY A 278 10.49 10.58 31.00
C GLY A 278 9.60 11.77 30.64
N ILE A 279 9.55 12.14 29.36
CA ILE A 279 8.67 13.20 28.85
C ILE A 279 7.21 12.89 29.15
N VAL A 280 6.77 11.65 28.88
CA VAL A 280 5.39 11.21 29.14
C VAL A 280 5.03 11.32 30.63
N MET A 281 6.00 11.12 31.52
CA MET A 281 5.84 11.30 32.97
C MET A 281 5.96 12.77 33.44
N GLY A 282 6.12 13.72 32.53
CA GLY A 282 6.26 15.16 32.83
C GLY A 282 7.69 15.58 33.18
N TYR A 283 8.70 14.71 33.01
CA TYR A 283 10.11 15.04 33.21
C TYR A 283 10.70 15.63 31.93
N VAL A 284 10.23 16.82 31.57
CA VAL A 284 10.68 17.55 30.37
C VAL A 284 11.97 18.32 30.68
N PRO A 285 13.10 18.08 29.98
CA PRO A 285 14.32 18.84 30.18
C PRO A 285 14.13 20.31 29.80
N GLU A 286 14.64 21.22 30.63
CA GLU A 286 14.56 22.66 30.33
C GLU A 286 15.41 23.01 29.10
N PHE A 287 14.82 23.76 28.17
CA PHE A 287 15.45 24.11 26.90
C PHE A 287 16.81 24.78 27.05
N ARG A 288 16.92 25.76 27.94
CA ARG A 288 18.15 26.55 28.15
C ARG A 288 19.32 25.71 28.69
N GLN A 289 19.03 24.59 29.35
CA GLN A 289 20.07 23.73 29.93
C GLN A 289 20.50 22.60 29.03
N TYR A 290 19.56 22.10 28.21
CA TYR A 290 19.75 20.95 27.36
C TYR A 290 19.44 21.27 25.89
N PRO A 291 20.00 22.35 25.32
CA PRO A 291 19.66 22.79 23.96
C PRO A 291 20.01 21.73 22.91
N ILE A 292 21.11 20.98 23.10
CA ILE A 292 21.49 19.87 22.20
C ILE A 292 20.43 18.78 22.15
N TRP A 293 19.83 18.43 23.29
CA TRP A 293 18.76 17.44 23.34
C TRP A 293 17.56 17.90 22.54
N TRP A 294 17.19 19.18 22.66
CA TRP A 294 16.09 19.77 21.89
C TRP A 294 16.40 19.88 20.40
N ILE A 295 17.66 20.12 20.02
CA ILE A 295 18.08 20.07 18.61
C ILE A 295 17.92 18.66 18.06
N ILE A 296 18.31 17.62 18.81
CA ILE A 296 18.13 16.22 18.39
C ILE A 296 16.65 15.88 18.26
N VAL A 297 15.86 16.09 19.32
CA VAL A 297 14.42 15.74 19.32
C VAL A 297 13.66 16.55 18.29
N GLY A 298 13.92 17.86 18.21
CA GLY A 298 13.33 18.75 17.21
C GLY A 298 13.73 18.39 15.79
N GLY A 299 14.99 18.04 15.54
CA GLY A 299 15.47 17.59 14.23
C GLY A 299 14.86 16.24 13.80
N VAL A 300 14.68 15.31 14.75
CA VAL A 300 14.02 14.02 14.49
C VAL A 300 12.54 14.19 14.20
N LEU A 301 11.82 14.89 15.08
CA LEU A 301 10.39 15.15 14.89
C LEU A 301 10.15 15.99 13.64
N GLY A 302 10.98 17.01 13.39
CA GLY A 302 10.94 17.81 12.18
C GLY A 302 11.18 16.98 10.92
N GLY A 303 12.18 16.08 10.93
CA GLY A 303 12.41 15.14 9.82
C GLY A 303 11.22 14.21 9.56
N ILE A 304 10.56 13.72 10.62
CA ILE A 304 9.37 12.87 10.48
C ILE A 304 8.18 13.69 9.97
N ILE A 305 7.87 14.81 10.61
CA ILE A 305 6.68 15.63 10.32
C ILE A 305 6.79 16.26 8.93
N LEU A 306 7.93 16.88 8.61
CA LEU A 306 8.12 17.65 7.38
C LEU A 306 8.55 16.80 6.20
N LEU A 307 9.40 15.79 6.41
CA LEU A 307 10.03 15.03 5.32
C LEU A 307 9.54 13.57 5.25
N GLY A 308 8.71 13.10 6.17
CA GLY A 308 8.29 11.69 6.23
C GLY A 308 9.46 10.72 6.45
N ARG A 309 10.56 11.16 7.07
CA ARG A 309 11.81 10.38 7.15
C ARG A 309 12.40 10.36 8.56
N ASN A 310 12.91 9.20 8.98
CA ASN A 310 13.70 9.06 10.20
C ASN A 310 15.16 9.43 9.94
N LEU A 311 15.50 10.70 10.17
CA LEU A 311 16.86 11.22 9.96
C LEU A 311 17.87 10.77 11.02
N TYR A 312 17.43 10.25 12.17
CA TYR A 312 18.34 9.92 13.26
C TYR A 312 18.85 8.50 13.19
N CYS A 313 17.97 7.49 13.19
CA CYS A 313 18.42 6.09 13.28
C CYS A 313 19.33 5.68 12.10
N GLY A 314 19.08 6.21 10.91
CA GLY A 314 19.85 5.89 9.71
C GLY A 314 21.16 6.67 9.55
N TYR A 315 21.29 7.85 10.14
CA TYR A 315 22.40 8.77 9.82
C TYR A 315 23.14 9.32 11.04
N LEU A 316 22.42 9.67 12.11
CA LEU A 316 23.00 10.35 13.28
C LEU A 316 23.15 9.47 14.51
N CYS A 317 22.50 8.30 14.55
CA CYS A 317 22.58 7.40 15.68
C CYS A 317 23.98 6.76 15.77
N PRO A 318 24.81 7.12 16.77
CA PRO A 318 26.19 6.63 16.84
C PRO A 318 26.26 5.12 17.08
N PHE A 319 25.22 4.54 17.70
CA PHE A 319 25.12 3.09 17.91
C PHE A 319 24.80 2.33 16.62
N SER A 320 24.05 2.92 15.68
CA SER A 320 23.85 2.33 14.35
C SER A 320 25.16 2.30 13.58
N VAL A 321 25.90 3.42 13.61
CA VAL A 321 27.20 3.58 12.94
C VAL A 321 28.19 2.51 13.40
N ILE A 322 28.32 2.23 14.70
CA ILE A 322 29.27 1.22 15.17
C ILE A 322 28.89 -0.18 14.69
N GLN A 323 27.60 -0.53 14.71
CA GLN A 323 27.16 -1.84 14.21
C GLN A 323 27.45 -2.00 12.72
N ASP A 324 27.27 -0.93 11.94
CA ASP A 324 27.64 -0.91 10.51
C ASP A 324 29.15 -1.04 10.30
N LEU A 325 29.96 -0.35 11.11
CA LEU A 325 31.41 -0.50 11.07
C LEU A 325 31.85 -1.93 11.42
N LEU A 326 31.26 -2.55 12.45
CA LEU A 326 31.56 -3.94 12.83
C LEU A 326 31.20 -4.93 11.72
N GLN A 327 30.06 -4.76 11.06
CA GLN A 327 29.66 -5.57 9.92
C GLN A 327 30.61 -5.40 8.73
N LYS A 328 31.04 -4.16 8.47
CA LYS A 328 32.01 -3.87 7.40
C LYS A 328 33.39 -4.46 7.70
N VAL A 329 33.80 -4.49 8.97
CA VAL A 329 35.04 -5.14 9.41
C VAL A 329 34.96 -6.66 9.29
N SER A 330 33.80 -7.26 9.58
CA SER A 330 33.64 -8.72 9.49
C SER A 330 33.59 -9.24 8.06
N GLY A 331 33.02 -8.47 7.13
CA GLY A 331 32.76 -8.88 5.74
C GLY A 331 31.67 -9.96 5.60
N ILE A 332 31.06 -10.40 6.70
CA ILE A 332 30.02 -11.44 6.71
C ILE A 332 28.64 -10.75 6.66
N LYS A 333 27.77 -11.18 5.73
CA LYS A 333 26.41 -10.64 5.58
C LYS A 333 25.40 -11.78 5.64
N LEU A 334 24.92 -12.10 6.84
CA LEU A 334 23.84 -13.06 7.04
C LEU A 334 22.48 -12.38 6.82
N ALA A 335 21.74 -12.81 5.80
CA ALA A 335 20.41 -12.28 5.53
C ALA A 335 19.40 -12.79 6.59
N LEU A 336 18.61 -11.88 7.17
CA LEU A 336 17.53 -12.24 8.08
C LEU A 336 16.36 -12.84 7.28
N ARG A 337 15.92 -14.06 7.65
CA ARG A 337 14.71 -14.65 7.06
C ARG A 337 13.48 -13.79 7.40
N PRO A 338 12.53 -13.58 6.46
CA PRO A 338 11.34 -12.74 6.70
C PRO A 338 10.52 -13.12 7.95
N GLY A 339 10.42 -14.43 8.25
CA GLY A 339 9.74 -14.91 9.46
C GLY A 339 10.42 -14.51 10.78
N MET A 340 11.75 -14.41 10.79
CA MET A 340 12.50 -13.96 11.98
C MET A 340 12.28 -12.47 12.24
N ALA A 341 12.26 -11.64 11.19
CA ALA A 341 12.00 -10.20 11.33
C ALA A 341 10.60 -9.92 11.90
N ARG A 342 9.60 -10.72 11.49
CA ARG A 342 8.23 -10.64 12.04
C ARG A 342 8.16 -10.99 13.52
N ASN A 343 8.83 -12.07 13.93
CA ASN A 343 8.87 -12.48 15.34
C ASN A 343 9.66 -11.48 16.19
N ALA A 344 10.76 -10.93 15.67
CA ALA A 344 11.55 -9.91 16.35
C ALA A 344 10.71 -8.68 16.69
N ARG A 345 9.83 -8.21 15.79
CA ARG A 345 8.93 -7.08 16.10
C ARG A 345 8.00 -7.36 17.28
N ARG A 346 7.43 -8.57 17.37
CA ARG A 346 6.60 -8.99 18.51
C ARG A 346 7.39 -8.98 19.82
N VAL A 347 8.64 -9.46 19.77
CA VAL A 347 9.55 -9.44 20.92
C VAL A 347 9.84 -8.01 21.36
N ILE A 348 10.13 -7.07 20.44
CA ILE A 348 10.38 -5.66 20.78
C ILE A 348 9.15 -5.03 21.44
N TYR A 349 7.94 -5.24 20.93
CA TYR A 349 6.73 -4.71 21.56
C TYR A 349 6.52 -5.26 22.97
N GLY A 350 6.73 -6.57 23.17
CA GLY A 350 6.63 -7.19 24.49
C GLY A 350 7.66 -6.64 25.49
N LEU A 351 8.92 -6.51 25.07
CA LEU A 351 9.98 -5.93 25.88
C LEU A 351 9.72 -4.46 26.21
N SER A 352 9.26 -3.68 25.22
CA SER A 352 8.92 -2.26 25.40
C SER A 352 7.74 -2.08 26.34
N TRP A 353 6.70 -2.90 26.22
CA TRP A 353 5.56 -2.90 27.12
C TRP A 353 5.98 -3.20 28.56
N PHE A 354 6.78 -4.25 28.79
CA PHE A 354 7.27 -4.59 30.12
C PHE A 354 8.16 -3.47 30.71
N ALA A 355 9.05 -2.91 29.90
CA ALA A 355 9.91 -1.80 30.28
C ALA A 355 9.10 -0.54 30.66
N LEU A 356 8.07 -0.19 29.88
CA LEU A 356 7.21 0.96 30.15
C LEU A 356 6.35 0.76 31.41
N ILE A 357 5.82 -0.45 31.65
CA ILE A 357 5.14 -0.77 32.91
C ILE A 357 6.07 -0.56 34.10
N LEU A 358 7.30 -1.09 34.02
CA LEU A 358 8.28 -0.93 35.09
C LEU A 358 8.61 0.55 35.32
N ILE A 359 8.77 1.34 34.24
CA ILE A 359 9.03 2.78 34.32
C ILE A 359 7.86 3.50 34.99
N PHE A 360 6.62 3.27 34.55
CA PHE A 360 5.45 3.97 35.06
C PHE A 360 5.13 3.60 36.51
N LEU A 361 5.23 2.33 36.88
CA LEU A 361 5.02 1.88 38.26
C LEU A 361 6.13 2.38 39.21
N SER A 362 7.40 2.35 38.77
CA SER A 362 8.53 2.76 39.61
C SER A 362 8.80 4.27 39.63
N ARG A 363 8.22 5.00 38.68
CA ARG A 363 8.52 6.41 38.34
C ARG A 363 10.02 6.66 38.15
N HIS A 364 10.72 5.69 37.58
CA HIS A 364 12.16 5.76 37.36
C HIS A 364 12.46 5.50 35.88
N PRO A 365 12.67 6.56 35.07
CA PRO A 365 12.93 6.43 33.63
C PRO A 365 14.09 5.48 33.30
N ALA A 366 15.13 5.48 34.14
CA ALA A 366 16.29 4.62 33.96
C ALA A 366 16.03 3.12 34.20
N LEU A 367 15.01 2.71 34.97
CA LEU A 367 14.79 1.30 35.31
C LEU A 367 14.28 0.44 34.13
N GLY A 368 13.63 1.04 33.14
CA GLY A 368 13.19 0.32 31.93
C GLY A 368 14.07 0.54 30.70
N SER A 369 15.15 1.32 30.80
CA SER A 369 16.07 1.54 29.68
C SER A 369 17.06 0.38 29.56
N TYR A 370 16.61 -0.74 28.97
CA TYR A 370 17.46 -1.90 28.72
C TYR A 370 18.47 -1.68 27.56
N GLU A 371 18.37 -0.55 26.87
CA GLU A 371 19.20 -0.22 25.72
C GLU A 371 20.66 0.04 26.12
N PRO A 372 21.64 -0.47 25.34
CA PRO A 372 23.06 -0.34 25.68
C PRO A 372 23.69 0.99 25.25
N PHE A 373 22.90 1.95 24.75
CA PHE A 373 23.41 3.14 24.04
C PHE A 373 24.29 4.02 24.92
N GLY A 374 23.74 4.54 26.02
CA GLY A 374 24.48 5.42 26.93
C GLY A 374 25.66 4.70 27.58
N MET A 375 25.50 3.42 27.91
CA MET A 375 26.56 2.59 28.48
C MET A 375 27.76 2.45 27.53
N MET A 376 27.52 2.28 26.23
CA MET A 376 28.60 2.09 25.26
C MET A 376 29.57 3.27 25.23
N PHE A 377 29.05 4.49 25.35
CA PHE A 377 29.84 5.71 25.24
C PHE A 377 30.28 6.27 26.59
N SER A 378 29.54 6.01 27.67
CA SER A 378 29.93 6.41 29.03
C SER A 378 30.83 5.39 29.73
N LEU A 379 30.82 4.13 29.28
CA LEU A 379 31.36 2.96 29.97
C LEU A 379 30.79 2.74 31.38
N GLN A 380 29.59 3.27 31.64
CA GLN A 380 28.88 3.15 32.91
C GLN A 380 27.53 2.47 32.67
N GLY A 381 27.48 1.15 32.86
CA GLY A 381 26.27 0.32 32.68
C GLY A 381 25.70 -0.20 34.00
N MET A 382 24.40 -0.51 34.02
CA MET A 382 23.73 -1.15 35.16
C MET A 382 23.13 -2.51 34.79
N GLY A 383 23.31 -3.49 35.69
CA GLY A 383 22.63 -4.79 35.62
C GLY A 383 22.79 -5.49 34.27
N ILE A 384 21.67 -5.69 33.57
CA ILE A 384 21.60 -6.49 32.34
C ILE A 384 22.32 -5.83 31.13
N GLN A 385 22.58 -4.53 31.17
CA GLN A 385 23.24 -3.82 30.07
C GLN A 385 24.64 -4.38 29.77
N TRP A 386 25.34 -4.90 30.78
CA TRP A 386 26.65 -5.56 30.64
C TRP A 386 26.62 -6.84 29.81
N TYR A 387 25.46 -7.48 29.68
CA TYR A 387 25.29 -8.66 28.82
C TYR A 387 24.73 -8.28 27.45
N ILE A 388 23.84 -7.28 27.42
CA ILE A 388 23.21 -6.80 26.19
C ILE A 388 24.22 -6.16 25.25
N LEU A 389 25.15 -5.34 25.75
CA LEU A 389 26.12 -4.65 24.90
C LEU A 389 27.03 -5.62 24.14
N PRO A 390 27.75 -6.58 24.78
CA PRO A 390 28.56 -7.56 24.06
C PRO A 390 27.73 -8.39 23.06
N PHE A 391 26.53 -8.81 23.44
CA PHE A 391 25.62 -9.54 22.54
C PHE A 391 25.26 -8.73 21.29
N SER A 392 24.95 -7.44 21.47
CA SER A 392 24.61 -6.52 20.38
C SER A 392 25.77 -6.34 19.41
N LEU A 393 26.98 -6.14 19.94
CA LEU A 393 28.18 -5.94 19.12
C LEU A 393 28.59 -7.23 18.41
N LEU A 394 28.58 -8.38 19.09
CA LEU A 394 28.90 -9.67 18.51
C LEU A 394 27.93 -10.05 17.38
N GLY A 395 26.63 -9.87 17.60
CA GLY A 395 25.63 -10.13 16.56
C GLY A 395 25.82 -9.25 15.32
N SER A 396 26.34 -8.04 15.49
CA SER A 396 26.60 -7.09 14.40
C SER A 396 27.76 -7.48 13.48
N PHE A 397 28.62 -8.42 13.90
CA PHE A 397 29.59 -9.03 12.97
C PHE A 397 28.91 -9.92 11.93
N PHE A 398 27.72 -10.47 12.20
CA PHE A 398 27.06 -11.41 11.29
C PHE A 398 25.87 -10.78 10.58
N VAL A 399 25.12 -9.93 11.29
CA VAL A 399 23.89 -9.32 10.81
C VAL A 399 24.05 -7.80 10.83
N PRO A 400 23.92 -7.10 9.69
CA PRO A 400 23.97 -5.63 9.66
C PRO A 400 22.95 -5.03 10.61
N GLN A 401 23.39 -4.11 11.47
CA GLN A 401 22.54 -3.40 12.43
C GLN A 401 21.70 -4.34 13.30
N PHE A 402 22.30 -5.44 13.75
CA PHE A 402 21.64 -6.53 14.48
C PHE A 402 20.71 -6.06 15.59
N TRP A 403 21.19 -5.19 16.49
CA TRP A 403 20.38 -4.66 17.59
C TRP A 403 19.28 -3.74 17.08
N CYS A 404 19.62 -2.83 16.16
CA CYS A 404 18.66 -1.90 15.59
C CYS A 404 17.51 -2.63 14.91
N ARG A 405 17.76 -3.74 14.20
CA ARG A 405 16.71 -4.49 13.49
C ARG A 405 15.89 -5.40 14.40
N LEU A 406 16.48 -5.96 15.46
CA LEU A 406 15.85 -7.04 16.22
C LEU A 406 15.41 -6.67 17.65
N PHE A 407 15.98 -5.62 18.27
CA PHE A 407 15.79 -5.36 19.70
C PHE A 407 15.60 -3.88 20.07
N CYS A 408 15.89 -2.95 19.17
CA CYS A 408 15.84 -1.51 19.43
C CYS A 408 14.39 -0.98 19.48
N PRO A 409 13.93 -0.47 20.64
CA PRO A 409 12.58 0.09 20.76
C PRO A 409 12.47 1.47 20.11
N VAL A 410 13.51 2.31 20.21
CA VAL A 410 13.52 3.66 19.60
C VAL A 410 13.37 3.61 18.09
N GLY A 411 14.12 2.72 17.41
CA GLY A 411 14.00 2.53 15.97
C GLY A 411 12.59 2.12 15.56
N LEU A 412 11.97 1.20 16.30
CA LEU A 412 10.60 0.78 16.09
C LEU A 412 9.61 1.94 16.22
N TYR A 413 9.64 2.68 17.33
CA TYR A 413 8.70 3.79 17.57
C TYR A 413 8.85 4.92 16.55
N LEU A 414 10.09 5.29 16.18
CA LEU A 414 10.31 6.31 15.15
C LEU A 414 9.84 5.84 13.77
N SER A 415 9.98 4.54 13.45
CA SER A 415 9.46 3.99 12.19
C SER A 415 7.93 3.96 12.13
N GLU A 416 7.25 3.66 13.25
CA GLU A 416 5.79 3.74 13.32
C GLU A 416 5.30 5.19 13.27
N ALA A 417 6.06 6.15 13.83
CA ALA A 417 5.76 7.59 13.69
C ALA A 417 5.84 8.07 12.23
N VAL A 418 6.84 7.61 11.46
CA VAL A 418 6.91 7.86 10.01
C VAL A 418 5.71 7.27 9.29
N ARG A 419 5.34 6.02 9.59
CA ARG A 419 4.16 5.39 9.00
C ARG A 419 2.87 6.17 9.29
N LEU A 420 2.68 6.60 10.53
CA LEU A 420 1.54 7.43 10.92
C LEU A 420 1.54 8.79 10.20
N GLN A 421 2.71 9.40 10.03
CA GLN A 421 2.83 10.64 9.27
C GLN A 421 2.47 10.44 7.81
N HIS A 422 2.94 9.39 7.13
CA HIS A 422 2.54 9.09 5.75
C HIS A 422 1.04 8.87 5.63
N ALA A 423 0.43 8.11 6.55
CA ALA A 423 -1.02 7.90 6.59
C ALA A 423 -1.78 9.22 6.86
N THR A 424 -1.23 10.10 7.70
CA THR A 424 -1.85 11.40 8.00
C THR A 424 -1.71 12.36 6.82
N VAL A 425 -0.53 12.44 6.18
CA VAL A 425 -0.30 13.28 5.00
C VAL A 425 -1.06 12.77 3.79
N SER A 426 -1.25 11.46 3.62
CA SER A 426 -2.15 10.95 2.58
C SER A 426 -3.60 11.34 2.89
N THR A 427 -4.04 11.24 4.14
CA THR A 427 -5.41 11.61 4.54
C THR A 427 -5.64 13.13 4.42
N VAL A 428 -4.73 13.95 4.93
CA VAL A 428 -4.79 15.42 4.87
C VAL A 428 -4.55 15.91 3.44
N GLY A 429 -3.68 15.26 2.67
CA GLY A 429 -3.49 15.51 1.24
C GLY A 429 -4.77 15.23 0.47
N ASN A 430 -5.44 14.11 0.74
CA ASN A 430 -6.75 13.80 0.18
C ASN A 430 -7.81 14.84 0.58
N ILE A 431 -7.78 15.35 1.82
CA ILE A 431 -8.68 16.43 2.30
C ILE A 431 -8.36 17.79 1.67
N LEU A 432 -7.08 18.16 1.52
CA LEU A 432 -6.64 19.43 0.94
C LEU A 432 -6.83 19.42 -0.58
N VAL A 433 -6.57 18.31 -1.26
CA VAL A 433 -6.91 18.12 -2.67
C VAL A 433 -8.42 18.23 -2.83
N LYS A 434 -9.23 17.60 -1.96
CA LYS A 434 -10.70 17.83 -1.88
C LYS A 434 -11.08 19.30 -1.79
N ASN A 435 -10.39 20.08 -0.94
CA ASN A 435 -10.71 21.49 -0.72
C ASN A 435 -10.22 22.41 -1.87
N VAL A 436 -9.10 22.10 -2.51
CA VAL A 436 -8.57 22.84 -3.67
C VAL A 436 -9.35 22.51 -4.95
N THR A 437 -9.81 21.26 -5.10
CA THR A 437 -10.77 20.90 -6.15
C THR A 437 -12.13 21.54 -5.90
N ASN A 438 -12.55 21.71 -4.64
CA ASN A 438 -13.77 22.44 -4.28
C ASN A 438 -13.68 23.96 -4.53
N ASP A 439 -12.51 24.58 -4.42
CA ASP A 439 -12.34 26.02 -4.70
C ASP A 439 -12.31 26.34 -6.20
N SER A 440 -11.99 25.35 -7.04
CA SER A 440 -12.03 25.46 -8.51
C SER A 440 -13.43 25.19 -9.08
N SER A 441 -14.28 24.46 -8.35
CA SER A 441 -15.68 24.18 -8.69
C SER A 441 -16.70 25.13 -8.02
N ASN A 442 -16.25 26.01 -7.11
CA ASN A 442 -17.10 26.89 -6.30
C ASN A 442 -17.69 28.12 -7.02
N GLN A 443 -17.62 28.20 -8.35
CA GLN A 443 -18.45 29.13 -9.13
C GLN A 443 -19.62 28.48 -9.88
N ALA A 444 -19.84 27.15 -9.75
CA ALA A 444 -20.95 26.47 -10.41
C ALA A 444 -21.88 25.64 -9.50
N GLU A 445 -21.61 25.51 -8.19
CA GLU A 445 -22.45 24.71 -7.29
C GLU A 445 -23.05 25.52 -6.14
N ALA A 446 -23.81 26.54 -6.49
CA ALA A 446 -24.96 26.94 -5.68
C ALA A 446 -26.21 26.43 -6.41
N TYR A 447 -27.07 25.70 -5.67
CA TYR A 447 -28.33 25.04 -6.08
C TYR A 447 -28.22 23.57 -6.51
N SER A 448 -28.41 22.64 -5.56
CA SER A 448 -29.66 21.86 -5.49
C SER A 448 -29.65 20.90 -4.29
N LYS A 449 -30.77 20.87 -3.58
CA LYS A 449 -31.09 19.92 -2.51
C LYS A 449 -31.42 18.57 -3.18
N ALA A 450 -30.98 17.46 -2.59
CA ALA A 450 -31.15 16.09 -3.08
C ALA A 450 -32.51 15.85 -3.78
N THR A 451 -32.43 15.59 -5.09
CA THR A 451 -33.51 14.98 -5.88
C THR A 451 -33.28 13.47 -5.90
N ASP A 452 -34.37 12.69 -5.86
CA ASP A 452 -34.42 11.22 -5.96
C ASP A 452 -33.93 10.72 -7.35
N THR A 453 -32.65 10.93 -7.66
CA THR A 453 -32.04 10.49 -8.94
C THR A 453 -31.32 9.16 -8.77
N LEU A 454 -31.54 8.24 -9.70
CA LEU A 454 -30.89 6.93 -9.72
C LEU A 454 -29.46 7.06 -10.26
N THR A 455 -28.47 6.56 -9.53
CA THR A 455 -27.08 6.48 -9.99
C THR A 455 -26.75 5.07 -10.47
N VAL A 456 -26.24 4.93 -11.69
CA VAL A 456 -25.76 3.68 -12.29
C VAL A 456 -24.25 3.76 -12.42
N LEU A 457 -23.52 2.91 -11.70
CA LEU A 457 -22.08 2.76 -11.78
C LEU A 457 -21.73 1.50 -12.56
N PHE A 458 -20.85 1.64 -13.56
CA PHE A 458 -20.37 0.49 -14.33
C PHE A 458 -18.86 0.32 -14.24
N ALA A 459 -18.42 -0.94 -14.32
CA ALA A 459 -17.03 -1.31 -14.47
C ALA A 459 -16.90 -2.46 -15.46
N SER A 460 -16.05 -2.29 -16.47
CA SER A 460 -15.93 -3.24 -17.57
C SER A 460 -14.50 -3.33 -18.07
N GLN A 461 -14.04 -4.55 -18.35
CA GLN A 461 -12.75 -4.76 -19.01
C GLN A 461 -12.88 -4.71 -20.54
N THR A 462 -13.95 -5.32 -21.09
CA THR A 462 -14.16 -5.48 -22.54
C THR A 462 -15.48 -4.87 -23.02
N GLY A 463 -15.98 -3.85 -22.31
CA GLY A 463 -17.16 -3.07 -22.71
C GLY A 463 -18.54 -3.69 -22.43
N ASN A 464 -18.66 -5.01 -22.17
CA ASN A 464 -19.96 -5.67 -21.94
C ASN A 464 -20.79 -5.01 -20.81
N SER A 465 -20.18 -4.73 -19.66
CA SER A 465 -20.87 -4.11 -18.52
C SER A 465 -21.20 -2.63 -18.78
N LYS A 466 -20.38 -1.93 -19.58
CA LYS A 466 -20.68 -0.57 -20.07
C LYS A 466 -21.94 -0.64 -20.93
N HIS A 467 -22.00 -1.55 -21.89
CA HIS A 467 -23.17 -1.73 -22.76
C HIS A 467 -24.46 -1.97 -21.98
N LEU A 468 -24.48 -2.93 -21.05
CA LEU A 468 -25.66 -3.22 -20.22
C LEU A 468 -26.07 -2.03 -19.33
N ALA A 469 -25.11 -1.26 -18.83
CA ALA A 469 -25.41 -0.05 -18.06
C ALA A 469 -26.09 1.03 -18.92
N TYR A 470 -25.67 1.21 -20.18
CA TYR A 470 -26.32 2.11 -21.12
C TYR A 470 -27.70 1.59 -21.58
N GLN A 471 -27.86 0.27 -21.74
CA GLN A 471 -29.16 -0.35 -22.02
C GLN A 471 -30.15 -0.11 -20.87
N LEU A 472 -29.69 -0.26 -19.63
CA LEU A 472 -30.46 0.08 -18.43
C LEU A 472 -30.83 1.56 -18.43
N LYS A 473 -29.90 2.47 -18.73
CA LYS A 473 -30.18 3.91 -18.84
C LYS A 473 -31.27 4.20 -19.85
N ALA A 474 -31.16 3.66 -21.08
CA ALA A 474 -32.16 3.86 -22.13
C ALA A 474 -33.55 3.36 -21.68
N SER A 475 -33.58 2.22 -20.98
CA SER A 475 -34.81 1.65 -20.43
C SER A 475 -35.39 2.50 -19.29
N CYS A 476 -34.56 3.10 -18.45
CA CYS A 476 -35.00 4.04 -17.43
C CYS A 476 -35.53 5.37 -18.01
N ASP A 477 -34.85 5.92 -19.02
CA ASP A 477 -35.29 7.14 -19.73
C ASP A 477 -36.67 6.92 -20.38
N ALA A 478 -36.88 5.76 -21.02
CA ALA A 478 -38.16 5.36 -21.61
C ALA A 478 -39.29 5.24 -20.58
N ASN A 479 -38.96 5.01 -19.31
CA ASN A 479 -39.89 4.89 -18.19
C ASN A 479 -39.93 6.16 -17.31
N GLY A 480 -39.35 7.27 -17.76
CA GLY A 480 -39.40 8.57 -17.08
C GLY A 480 -38.60 8.66 -15.77
N LEU A 481 -37.64 7.74 -15.55
CA LEU A 481 -36.80 7.72 -14.36
C LEU A 481 -35.52 8.54 -14.59
N PRO A 482 -35.22 9.57 -13.77
CA PRO A 482 -34.01 10.36 -13.94
C PRO A 482 -32.77 9.54 -13.52
N VAL A 483 -31.88 9.26 -14.49
CA VAL A 483 -30.68 8.43 -14.28
C VAL A 483 -29.39 9.19 -14.56
N ARG A 484 -28.43 9.04 -13.66
CA ARG A 484 -27.03 9.42 -13.86
C ARG A 484 -26.19 8.17 -14.03
N ILE A 485 -25.49 8.04 -15.16
CA ILE A 485 -24.58 6.94 -15.43
C ILE A 485 -23.12 7.41 -15.34
N GLN A 486 -22.25 6.62 -14.71
CA GLN A 486 -20.82 6.94 -14.62
C GLN A 486 -19.94 5.68 -14.55
N SER A 487 -18.73 5.76 -15.09
CA SER A 487 -17.69 4.75 -14.86
C SER A 487 -17.24 4.79 -13.39
N MET A 488 -17.00 3.63 -12.78
CA MET A 488 -16.45 3.54 -11.43
C MET A 488 -15.06 4.22 -11.30
N ALA A 489 -14.29 4.28 -12.38
CA ALA A 489 -12.96 4.88 -12.37
C ALA A 489 -13.01 6.40 -12.14
N ASP A 490 -14.08 7.05 -12.62
CA ASP A 490 -14.27 8.50 -12.56
C ASP A 490 -15.19 8.92 -11.41
N TYR A 491 -15.81 7.95 -10.72
CA TYR A 491 -16.80 8.22 -9.68
C TYR A 491 -16.13 8.65 -8.37
N ASN A 492 -16.55 9.81 -7.85
CA ASN A 492 -16.14 10.25 -6.52
C ASN A 492 -16.92 9.48 -5.44
N THR A 493 -16.24 8.57 -4.77
CA THR A 493 -16.77 7.69 -3.71
C THR A 493 -17.35 8.42 -2.52
N ASP A 494 -17.00 9.68 -2.29
CA ASP A 494 -17.60 10.49 -1.22
C ASP A 494 -19.08 10.82 -1.44
N ASN A 495 -19.53 10.75 -2.69
CA ASN A 495 -20.92 10.97 -3.02
C ASN A 495 -21.82 9.82 -2.55
N LEU A 496 -21.27 8.64 -2.24
CA LEU A 496 -22.05 7.44 -1.91
C LEU A 496 -23.02 7.64 -0.73
N GLN A 497 -22.66 8.46 0.26
CA GLN A 497 -23.53 8.81 1.40
C GLN A 497 -24.73 9.70 1.02
N ARG A 498 -24.67 10.35 -0.14
CA ARG A 498 -25.71 11.26 -0.66
C ARG A 498 -26.63 10.56 -1.66
N GLU A 499 -26.24 9.39 -2.15
CA GLU A 499 -27.03 8.60 -3.08
C GLU A 499 -28.21 7.94 -2.35
N SER A 500 -29.41 8.03 -2.92
CA SER A 500 -30.58 7.29 -2.42
C SER A 500 -30.77 5.96 -3.15
N HIS A 501 -30.43 5.90 -4.44
CA HIS A 501 -30.58 4.70 -5.28
C HIS A 501 -29.32 4.46 -6.11
N LEU A 502 -28.72 3.27 -5.97
CA LEU A 502 -27.49 2.87 -6.66
C LEU A 502 -27.67 1.54 -7.40
N ILE A 503 -27.31 1.49 -8.68
CA ILE A 503 -27.14 0.25 -9.43
C ILE A 503 -25.67 0.07 -9.78
N ILE A 504 -25.16 -1.13 -9.52
CA ILE A 504 -23.81 -1.53 -9.94
C ILE A 504 -23.92 -2.54 -11.09
N VAL A 505 -23.23 -2.27 -12.19
CA VAL A 505 -23.06 -3.20 -13.31
C VAL A 505 -21.57 -3.50 -13.47
N THR A 506 -21.12 -4.70 -13.10
CA THR A 506 -19.68 -5.02 -13.09
C THR A 506 -19.38 -6.40 -13.67
N SER A 507 -18.30 -6.51 -14.42
CA SER A 507 -17.68 -7.81 -14.72
C SER A 507 -16.75 -8.26 -13.60
N THR A 508 -16.36 -9.54 -13.61
CA THR A 508 -15.25 -10.09 -12.83
C THR A 508 -14.08 -10.41 -13.77
N TYR A 509 -12.85 -10.13 -13.37
CA TYR A 509 -11.65 -10.40 -14.17
C TYR A 509 -10.68 -11.35 -13.46
N GLY A 510 -9.79 -11.97 -14.24
CA GLY A 510 -8.75 -12.89 -13.72
C GLY A 510 -9.33 -14.03 -12.89
N GLU A 511 -8.77 -14.22 -11.69
CA GLU A 511 -9.23 -15.23 -10.70
C GLU A 511 -10.08 -14.56 -9.60
N GLY A 512 -11.09 -13.77 -10.00
CA GLY A 512 -12.06 -13.17 -9.08
C GLY A 512 -11.78 -11.70 -8.71
N GLU A 513 -10.91 -11.02 -9.45
CA GLU A 513 -10.51 -9.65 -9.21
C GLU A 513 -11.49 -8.65 -9.87
N PRO A 514 -11.70 -7.45 -9.29
CA PRO A 514 -12.47 -6.41 -9.97
C PRO A 514 -11.80 -6.00 -11.29
N PRO A 515 -12.57 -5.54 -12.29
CA PRO A 515 -12.00 -4.88 -13.46
C PRO A 515 -11.14 -3.69 -13.03
N GLU A 516 -10.15 -3.31 -13.82
CA GLU A 516 -9.23 -2.21 -13.48
C GLU A 516 -9.99 -0.91 -13.17
N SER A 517 -11.05 -0.64 -13.95
CA SER A 517 -11.94 0.52 -13.73
C SER A 517 -12.69 0.52 -12.39
N ALA A 518 -12.79 -0.64 -11.71
CA ALA A 518 -13.43 -0.78 -10.40
C ALA A 518 -12.43 -0.81 -9.24
N GLU A 519 -11.11 -0.94 -9.46
CA GLU A 519 -10.15 -1.17 -8.37
C GLU A 519 -10.18 -0.09 -7.30
N GLY A 520 -10.17 1.19 -7.69
CA GLY A 520 -10.22 2.32 -6.75
C GLY A 520 -11.52 2.38 -5.94
N PHE A 521 -12.66 2.17 -6.62
CA PHE A 521 -13.97 2.12 -5.98
C PHE A 521 -14.09 0.93 -5.03
N TYR A 522 -13.65 -0.25 -5.47
CA TYR A 522 -13.59 -1.47 -4.69
C TYR A 522 -12.72 -1.28 -3.44
N HIS A 523 -11.52 -0.72 -3.58
CA HIS A 523 -10.65 -0.46 -2.44
C HIS A 523 -11.27 0.50 -1.42
N THR A 524 -11.96 1.54 -1.87
CA THR A 524 -12.61 2.50 -0.98
C THR A 524 -13.78 1.86 -0.23
N LEU A 525 -14.63 1.12 -0.92
CA LEU A 525 -15.81 0.48 -0.30
C LEU A 525 -15.42 -0.62 0.70
N PHE A 526 -14.29 -1.30 0.46
CA PHE A 526 -13.76 -2.37 1.31
C PHE A 526 -12.78 -1.90 2.39
N ALA A 527 -12.52 -0.59 2.50
CA ALA A 527 -11.71 -0.04 3.57
C ALA A 527 -12.42 -0.17 4.93
N ASP A 528 -11.63 -0.26 6.01
CA ASP A 528 -12.17 -0.40 7.38
C ASP A 528 -12.95 0.85 7.84
N ASP A 529 -12.70 2.01 7.22
CA ASP A 529 -13.33 3.30 7.48
C ASP A 529 -14.44 3.66 6.47
N ALA A 530 -14.87 2.70 5.65
CA ALA A 530 -15.98 2.91 4.72
C ALA A 530 -17.26 3.36 5.46
N PRO A 531 -17.97 4.39 4.95
CA PRO A 531 -19.13 4.94 5.62
C PRO A 531 -20.30 3.95 5.67
N GLN A 532 -21.12 4.05 6.72
CA GLN A 532 -22.42 3.37 6.75
C GLN A 532 -23.40 4.06 5.80
N LEU A 533 -24.25 3.27 5.14
CA LEU A 533 -25.14 3.66 4.04
C LEU A 533 -26.60 3.24 4.32
N PRO A 534 -27.20 3.56 5.48
CA PRO A 534 -28.52 3.06 5.87
C PRO A 534 -29.66 3.55 4.96
N ASP A 535 -29.47 4.71 4.33
CA ASP A 535 -30.47 5.36 3.46
C ASP A 535 -30.29 4.97 1.99
N LEU A 536 -29.25 4.20 1.65
CA LEU A 536 -28.96 3.79 0.28
C LEU A 536 -29.75 2.52 -0.07
N SER A 537 -30.50 2.56 -1.16
CA SER A 537 -31.09 1.38 -1.78
C SER A 537 -30.28 0.95 -3.00
N TYR A 538 -29.96 -0.34 -3.15
CA TYR A 538 -29.08 -0.80 -4.24
C TYR A 538 -29.48 -2.11 -4.92
N SER A 539 -28.98 -2.35 -6.14
CA SER A 539 -28.98 -3.68 -6.77
C SER A 539 -27.73 -3.86 -7.65
N VAL A 540 -27.36 -5.12 -7.92
CA VAL A 540 -26.12 -5.46 -8.63
C VAL A 540 -26.42 -6.39 -9.80
N LEU A 541 -25.89 -6.05 -10.98
CA LEU A 541 -25.82 -6.92 -12.15
C LEU A 541 -24.35 -7.35 -12.33
N ALA A 542 -24.07 -8.61 -12.04
CA ALA A 542 -22.73 -9.18 -12.09
C ALA A 542 -22.54 -9.99 -13.38
N LEU A 543 -21.44 -9.77 -14.09
CA LEU A 543 -21.04 -10.58 -15.24
C LEU A 543 -19.81 -11.42 -14.85
N GLY A 544 -19.81 -12.69 -15.25
CA GLY A 544 -18.71 -13.61 -15.03
C GLY A 544 -18.77 -14.79 -16.00
N ASP A 545 -17.93 -15.80 -15.75
CA ASP A 545 -17.94 -17.06 -16.51
C ASP A 545 -17.84 -18.23 -15.53
N THR A 546 -18.81 -19.16 -15.59
CA THR A 546 -18.82 -20.33 -14.69
C THR A 546 -17.67 -21.31 -14.95
N GLY A 547 -16.89 -21.11 -16.02
CA GLY A 547 -15.61 -21.78 -16.27
C GLY A 547 -14.49 -21.35 -15.31
N TYR A 548 -14.63 -20.22 -14.62
CA TYR A 548 -13.67 -19.72 -13.65
C TYR A 548 -14.02 -20.14 -12.22
N ARG A 549 -13.00 -20.22 -11.36
CA ARG A 549 -13.18 -20.62 -9.96
C ARG A 549 -14.08 -19.67 -9.18
N PHE A 550 -13.99 -18.38 -9.50
CA PHE A 550 -14.64 -17.29 -8.78
C PHE A 550 -15.69 -16.61 -9.67
N PHE A 551 -16.73 -17.36 -10.05
CA PHE A 551 -17.84 -16.86 -10.86
C PHE A 551 -18.52 -15.64 -10.21
N CYS A 552 -18.69 -14.56 -10.99
CA CYS A 552 -19.31 -13.30 -10.59
C CYS A 552 -18.77 -12.66 -9.29
N LYS A 553 -17.56 -13.02 -8.87
CA LYS A 553 -17.00 -12.69 -7.54
C LYS A 553 -17.04 -11.20 -7.22
N THR A 554 -16.68 -10.33 -8.15
CA THR A 554 -16.69 -8.88 -7.93
C THR A 554 -18.09 -8.35 -7.64
N GLY A 555 -19.09 -8.82 -8.37
CA GLY A 555 -20.48 -8.44 -8.14
C GLY A 555 -21.04 -9.02 -6.84
N ILE A 556 -20.67 -10.25 -6.50
CA ILE A 556 -21.00 -10.87 -5.19
C ILE A 556 -20.39 -10.05 -4.05
N ASP A 557 -19.15 -9.60 -4.21
CA ASP A 557 -18.41 -8.83 -3.21
C ASP A 557 -19.06 -7.46 -2.99
N PHE A 558 -19.38 -6.70 -4.04
CA PHE A 558 -20.09 -5.43 -3.89
C PHE A 558 -21.43 -5.59 -3.19
N ASP A 559 -22.17 -6.62 -3.55
CA ASP A 559 -23.48 -6.91 -3.00
C ASP A 559 -23.43 -7.25 -1.51
N GLN A 560 -22.49 -8.11 -1.11
CA GLN A 560 -22.24 -8.43 0.29
C GLN A 560 -21.80 -7.19 1.06
N ARG A 561 -20.85 -6.42 0.50
CA ARG A 561 -20.28 -5.26 1.18
C ARG A 561 -21.28 -4.14 1.36
N LEU A 562 -22.11 -3.83 0.38
CA LEU A 562 -23.17 -2.83 0.52
C LEU A 562 -24.19 -3.23 1.58
N THR A 563 -24.52 -4.53 1.67
CA THR A 563 -25.37 -5.06 2.76
C THR A 563 -24.71 -4.87 4.13
N GLU A 564 -23.41 -5.17 4.26
CA GLU A 564 -22.65 -4.99 5.51
C GLU A 564 -22.57 -3.53 5.95
N LEU A 565 -22.56 -2.59 4.99
CA LEU A 565 -22.56 -1.14 5.25
C LEU A 565 -23.96 -0.60 5.57
N GLY A 566 -25.00 -1.44 5.62
CA GLY A 566 -26.35 -1.05 6.00
C GLY A 566 -27.27 -0.65 4.84
N ALA A 567 -26.81 -0.74 3.59
CA ALA A 567 -27.63 -0.44 2.43
C ALA A 567 -28.72 -1.49 2.20
N GLN A 568 -29.87 -1.06 1.68
CA GLN A 568 -31.04 -1.89 1.46
C GLN A 568 -31.07 -2.43 0.03
N ARG A 569 -31.22 -3.74 -0.12
CA ARG A 569 -31.33 -4.37 -1.44
C ARG A 569 -32.69 -4.04 -2.08
N LEU A 570 -32.68 -3.44 -3.27
CA LEU A 570 -33.85 -3.15 -4.11
C LEU A 570 -34.40 -4.42 -4.77
N HIS A 571 -33.50 -5.17 -5.40
CA HIS A 571 -33.77 -6.40 -6.12
C HIS A 571 -32.57 -7.33 -5.95
N GLU A 572 -32.79 -8.65 -6.02
CA GLU A 572 -31.71 -9.62 -5.95
C GLU A 572 -30.67 -9.38 -7.05
N ARG A 573 -29.40 -9.66 -6.71
CA ARG A 573 -28.29 -9.60 -7.67
C ARG A 573 -28.55 -10.63 -8.75
N ALA A 574 -28.37 -10.24 -10.01
CA ALA A 574 -28.28 -11.20 -11.11
C ALA A 574 -26.81 -11.55 -11.38
N GLU A 575 -26.56 -12.83 -11.61
CA GLU A 575 -25.25 -13.37 -11.96
C GLU A 575 -25.33 -13.90 -13.39
N CYS A 576 -24.66 -13.21 -14.31
CA CYS A 576 -24.69 -13.52 -15.73
C CYS A 576 -23.45 -14.34 -16.11
N ASP A 577 -23.66 -15.44 -16.83
CA ASP A 577 -22.60 -16.18 -17.51
C ASP A 577 -22.26 -15.50 -18.86
N VAL A 578 -21.40 -16.11 -19.68
CA VAL A 578 -20.91 -15.53 -20.95
C VAL A 578 -22.05 -15.15 -21.91
N ASP A 579 -23.15 -15.91 -21.90
CA ASP A 579 -24.41 -15.65 -22.62
C ASP A 579 -25.40 -14.82 -21.80
N TYR A 580 -24.96 -13.63 -21.39
CA TYR A 580 -25.63 -12.79 -20.39
C TYR A 580 -26.95 -12.16 -20.83
N ASP A 581 -27.27 -12.06 -22.13
CA ASP A 581 -28.31 -11.15 -22.65
C ASP A 581 -29.69 -11.41 -22.00
N ALA A 582 -30.16 -12.67 -21.98
CA ALA A 582 -31.47 -13.02 -21.44
C ALA A 582 -31.59 -12.77 -19.92
N VAL A 583 -30.53 -13.08 -19.15
CA VAL A 583 -30.50 -12.87 -17.70
C VAL A 583 -30.48 -11.37 -17.40
N ALA A 584 -29.69 -10.60 -18.14
CA ALA A 584 -29.60 -9.16 -18.00
C ALA A 584 -30.93 -8.47 -18.34
N ASP A 585 -31.58 -8.84 -19.45
CA ASP A 585 -32.87 -8.27 -19.88
C ASP A 585 -33.98 -8.51 -18.85
N ALA A 586 -34.06 -9.75 -18.34
CA ALA A 586 -35.03 -10.11 -17.30
C ALA A 586 -34.79 -9.34 -16.00
N TRP A 587 -33.51 -9.16 -15.61
CA TRP A 587 -33.13 -8.38 -14.44
C TRP A 587 -33.42 -6.89 -14.61
N ILE A 588 -33.05 -6.28 -15.75
CA ILE A 588 -33.32 -4.88 -16.08
C ILE A 588 -34.83 -4.60 -15.98
N THR A 589 -35.64 -5.46 -16.59
CA THR A 589 -37.11 -5.36 -16.55
C THR A 589 -37.64 -5.38 -15.11
N SER A 590 -37.10 -6.28 -14.28
CA SER A 590 -37.52 -6.44 -12.88
C SER A 590 -37.11 -5.25 -12.01
N VAL A 591 -35.89 -4.74 -12.18
CA VAL A 591 -35.37 -3.59 -11.45
C VAL A 591 -36.15 -2.32 -11.78
N ILE A 592 -36.45 -2.07 -13.06
CA ILE A 592 -37.25 -0.91 -13.49
C ILE A 592 -38.63 -0.96 -12.84
N LYS A 593 -39.29 -2.11 -12.82
CA LYS A 593 -40.60 -2.27 -12.19
C LYS A 593 -40.56 -1.96 -10.69
N VAL A 594 -39.51 -2.36 -9.99
CA VAL A 594 -39.31 -2.03 -8.56
C VAL A 594 -39.07 -0.54 -8.37
N LEU A 595 -38.24 0.08 -9.23
CA LEU A 595 -37.93 1.50 -9.17
C LEU A 595 -39.16 2.36 -9.47
N GLN A 596 -39.98 1.99 -10.46
CA GLN A 596 -41.26 2.65 -10.75
C GLN A 596 -42.16 2.63 -9.51
N HIS A 597 -42.37 1.47 -8.89
CA HIS A 597 -43.20 1.36 -7.69
C HIS A 597 -42.68 2.18 -6.50
N ARG A 598 -41.36 2.34 -6.36
CA ARG A 598 -40.75 3.12 -5.26
C ARG A 598 -40.72 4.63 -5.53
N LEU A 599 -40.51 5.03 -6.78
CA LEU A 599 -40.38 6.44 -7.18
C LEU A 599 -41.75 7.08 -7.53
N GLU A 600 -42.75 6.29 -7.93
CA GLU A 600 -44.15 6.73 -8.09
C GLU A 600 -44.78 7.18 -6.75
N ALA A 601 -44.27 6.72 -5.60
CA ALA A 601 -44.68 7.21 -4.29
C ALA A 601 -44.23 8.66 -3.98
N SER A 602 -43.30 9.22 -4.77
CA SER A 602 -42.69 10.54 -4.55
C SER A 602 -43.03 11.57 -5.63
N CYS A 603 -43.55 11.18 -6.80
CA CYS A 603 -43.74 12.10 -7.93
C CYS A 603 -45.03 11.81 -8.73
N ALA A 604 -46.13 12.45 -8.34
CA ALA A 604 -47.25 12.69 -9.25
C ALA A 604 -46.98 14.00 -10.03
N ASN A 605 -46.97 13.88 -11.36
CA ASN A 605 -46.86 14.90 -12.41
C ASN A 605 -45.49 15.06 -13.06
N ALA A 606 -45.30 14.38 -14.19
CA ALA A 606 -44.54 14.93 -15.31
C ALA A 606 -45.19 14.50 -16.64
N VAL A 607 -45.42 15.49 -17.50
CA VAL A 607 -46.07 15.37 -18.81
C VAL A 607 -45.09 14.75 -19.81
N MET A 608 -45.59 13.80 -20.60
CA MET A 608 -44.88 13.14 -21.71
C MET A 608 -44.49 14.13 -22.82
N PRO A 609 -43.25 14.10 -23.33
CA PRO A 609 -42.94 14.55 -24.67
C PRO A 609 -43.09 13.41 -25.68
N THR A 610 -43.66 13.75 -26.83
CA THR A 610 -43.91 12.90 -27.99
C THR A 610 -42.60 12.46 -28.65
N GLU A 611 -42.56 11.20 -29.06
CA GLU A 611 -41.48 10.58 -29.83
C GLU A 611 -41.09 11.42 -31.07
N SER A 612 -39.81 11.77 -31.14
CA SER A 612 -39.14 12.02 -32.41
C SER A 612 -38.30 10.80 -32.75
N THR A 613 -38.80 9.96 -33.66
CA THR A 613 -38.02 8.94 -34.35
C THR A 613 -37.00 9.63 -35.25
N GLY A 614 -35.88 10.05 -34.67
CA GLY A 614 -34.66 10.28 -35.42
C GLY A 614 -34.17 8.93 -35.88
N ALA A 615 -34.11 8.72 -37.20
CA ALA A 615 -33.51 7.54 -37.80
C ALA A 615 -32.06 7.41 -37.30
N GLU A 616 -31.82 6.48 -36.37
CA GLU A 616 -30.48 6.02 -36.01
C GLU A 616 -29.79 5.52 -37.28
N GLN A 617 -28.68 6.15 -37.65
CA GLN A 617 -27.74 5.56 -38.59
C GLN A 617 -27.33 4.19 -38.03
N ALA A 618 -27.63 3.13 -38.76
CA ALA A 618 -27.54 1.76 -38.27
C ALA A 618 -26.07 1.34 -38.10
N TYR A 619 -25.51 1.55 -36.91
CA TYR A 619 -24.19 1.04 -36.54
C TYR A 619 -24.23 -0.49 -36.35
N TYR A 620 -23.28 -1.21 -36.95
CA TYR A 620 -23.16 -2.67 -36.79
C TYR A 620 -22.69 -3.01 -35.37
N ASN A 621 -23.31 -4.01 -34.76
CA ASN A 621 -23.05 -4.41 -33.36
C ASN A 621 -23.29 -5.92 -33.17
N LYS A 622 -23.21 -6.41 -31.92
CA LYS A 622 -23.42 -7.83 -31.60
C LYS A 622 -24.76 -8.38 -32.13
N ALA A 623 -25.85 -7.63 -32.01
CA ALA A 623 -27.19 -8.05 -32.46
C ALA A 623 -27.37 -7.93 -33.98
N ARG A 624 -26.67 -6.99 -34.62
CA ARG A 624 -26.66 -6.79 -36.07
C ARG A 624 -25.22 -6.77 -36.59
N PRO A 625 -24.56 -7.94 -36.72
CA PRO A 625 -23.19 -8.01 -37.22
C PRO A 625 -23.13 -7.82 -38.74
N PHE A 626 -22.03 -7.28 -39.23
CA PHE A 626 -21.74 -7.08 -40.64
C PHE A 626 -21.22 -8.37 -41.30
N PRO A 627 -21.74 -8.79 -42.47
CA PRO A 627 -21.19 -9.92 -43.22
C PRO A 627 -19.93 -9.51 -44.00
N ALA A 628 -18.76 -9.59 -43.37
CA ALA A 628 -17.48 -9.27 -44.01
C ALA A 628 -16.99 -10.43 -44.88
N ARG A 629 -16.45 -10.15 -46.07
CA ARG A 629 -15.88 -11.16 -46.97
C ARG A 629 -14.43 -11.47 -46.63
N LEU A 630 -14.05 -12.75 -46.63
CA LEU A 630 -12.65 -13.18 -46.46
C LEU A 630 -11.83 -12.93 -47.73
N LEU A 631 -10.91 -11.96 -47.70
CA LEU A 631 -10.08 -11.59 -48.85
C LEU A 631 -8.76 -12.37 -48.90
N ALA A 632 -8.12 -12.59 -47.75
CA ALA A 632 -6.84 -13.30 -47.67
C ALA A 632 -6.73 -14.14 -46.40
N ASN A 633 -5.98 -15.25 -46.52
CA ASN A 633 -5.65 -16.16 -45.42
C ASN A 633 -4.24 -16.72 -45.65
N ASP A 634 -3.24 -15.94 -45.26
CA ASP A 634 -1.83 -16.23 -45.53
C ASP A 634 -1.15 -16.89 -44.32
N ALA A 635 -0.33 -17.90 -44.57
CA ALA A 635 0.52 -18.48 -43.54
C ALA A 635 1.67 -17.52 -43.17
N LEU A 636 1.84 -17.26 -41.88
CA LEU A 636 2.89 -16.38 -41.34
C LEU A 636 4.13 -17.14 -40.83
N ALA A 637 4.04 -18.47 -40.75
CA ALA A 637 5.10 -19.34 -40.27
C ALA A 637 5.30 -20.52 -41.24
N SER A 638 6.47 -21.16 -41.16
CA SER A 638 6.78 -22.38 -41.90
C SER A 638 5.88 -23.54 -41.46
N ASP A 639 5.45 -24.36 -42.41
CA ASP A 639 4.70 -25.60 -42.16
C ASP A 639 5.40 -26.54 -41.15
N THR A 640 6.73 -26.46 -41.04
CA THR A 640 7.52 -27.28 -40.13
C THR A 640 7.63 -26.73 -38.71
N CYS A 641 7.05 -25.56 -38.40
CA CYS A 641 7.19 -24.94 -37.08
C CYS A 641 6.31 -25.58 -35.99
N GLY A 642 5.38 -26.46 -36.39
CA GLY A 642 4.47 -27.18 -35.50
C GLY A 642 3.42 -26.29 -34.83
N LYS A 643 3.16 -25.11 -35.39
CA LYS A 643 2.05 -24.22 -35.06
C LYS A 643 1.56 -23.56 -36.34
N ASP A 644 0.26 -23.32 -36.45
CA ASP A 644 -0.28 -22.59 -37.59
C ASP A 644 -0.59 -21.14 -37.19
N PHE A 645 0.10 -20.19 -37.82
CA PHE A 645 -0.14 -18.76 -37.66
C PHE A 645 -0.65 -18.17 -38.97
N ARG A 646 -1.78 -17.48 -38.94
CA ARG A 646 -2.42 -16.89 -40.11
C ARG A 646 -2.55 -15.39 -40.03
N HIS A 647 -2.38 -14.74 -41.17
CA HIS A 647 -2.81 -13.39 -41.44
C HIS A 647 -4.14 -13.46 -42.19
N ILE A 648 -5.19 -12.94 -41.57
CA ILE A 648 -6.55 -12.92 -42.14
C ILE A 648 -6.89 -11.50 -42.55
N VAL A 649 -7.42 -11.31 -43.75
CA VAL A 649 -7.91 -10.02 -44.25
C VAL A 649 -9.40 -10.13 -44.54
N LEU A 650 -10.19 -9.25 -43.95
CA LEU A 650 -11.64 -9.17 -44.18
C LEU A 650 -12.00 -7.82 -44.82
N SER A 651 -12.89 -7.84 -45.79
CA SER A 651 -13.44 -6.64 -46.44
C SER A 651 -14.51 -6.00 -45.55
N LEU A 652 -14.39 -4.69 -45.31
CA LEU A 652 -15.38 -3.82 -44.70
C LEU A 652 -16.08 -2.92 -45.74
N GLU A 653 -15.89 -3.17 -47.04
CA GLU A 653 -16.47 -2.39 -48.12
C GLU A 653 -18.00 -2.28 -47.98
N GLY A 654 -18.52 -1.05 -48.05
CA GLY A 654 -19.96 -0.78 -47.93
C GLY A 654 -20.54 -0.91 -46.52
N SER A 655 -19.71 -1.14 -45.49
CA SER A 655 -20.15 -1.20 -44.09
C SER A 655 -20.16 0.15 -43.38
N GLU A 656 -19.39 1.12 -43.88
CA GLU A 656 -19.06 2.39 -43.20
C GLU A 656 -18.41 2.22 -41.81
N ILE A 657 -18.02 1.00 -41.42
CA ILE A 657 -17.39 0.71 -40.13
C ILE A 657 -16.05 1.44 -40.02
N GLN A 658 -15.90 2.21 -38.96
CA GLN A 658 -14.65 2.85 -38.57
C GLN A 658 -14.06 2.13 -37.36
N TYR A 659 -12.74 1.94 -37.34
CA TYR A 659 -12.02 1.39 -36.20
C TYR A 659 -10.65 2.05 -36.06
N GLN A 660 -10.10 2.02 -34.85
CA GLN A 660 -8.77 2.53 -34.55
C GLN A 660 -7.86 1.40 -34.09
N PRO A 661 -6.54 1.49 -34.34
CA PRO A 661 -5.58 0.56 -33.77
C PRO A 661 -5.74 0.40 -32.27
N GLY A 662 -5.77 -0.87 -31.84
CA GLY A 662 -6.08 -1.28 -30.47
C GLY A 662 -7.51 -1.75 -30.26
N ASP A 663 -8.41 -1.49 -31.22
CA ASP A 663 -9.74 -2.10 -31.24
C ASP A 663 -9.72 -3.61 -31.46
N LEU A 664 -10.83 -4.23 -31.07
CA LEU A 664 -11.05 -5.66 -31.22
C LEU A 664 -12.09 -5.90 -32.32
N LEU A 665 -11.88 -6.94 -33.12
CA LEU A 665 -12.90 -7.46 -34.03
C LEU A 665 -13.52 -8.70 -33.42
N SER A 666 -14.83 -8.67 -33.25
CA SER A 666 -15.62 -9.80 -32.77
C SER A 666 -16.18 -10.59 -33.93
N VAL A 667 -15.88 -11.88 -33.97
CA VAL A 667 -16.19 -12.78 -35.08
C VAL A 667 -17.15 -13.88 -34.64
N TRP A 668 -18.29 -13.97 -35.31
CA TRP A 668 -19.22 -15.09 -35.18
C TRP A 668 -18.73 -16.25 -36.04
N PHE A 669 -18.40 -17.36 -35.39
CA PHE A 669 -17.96 -18.58 -36.06
C PHE A 669 -19.09 -19.61 -36.16
N LYS A 670 -18.85 -20.66 -36.94
CA LYS A 670 -19.72 -21.84 -37.01
C LYS A 670 -18.96 -23.05 -36.50
N ASN A 671 -19.61 -23.96 -35.79
CA ASN A 671 -18.97 -25.23 -35.40
C ASN A 671 -18.67 -26.10 -36.65
N ASP A 672 -17.84 -27.12 -36.47
CA ASP A 672 -17.52 -28.06 -37.54
C ASP A 672 -18.69 -28.99 -37.81
N GLU A 673 -19.18 -29.01 -39.05
CA GLU A 673 -20.32 -29.84 -39.46
C GLU A 673 -20.03 -31.34 -39.25
N THR A 674 -18.78 -31.77 -39.45
CA THR A 674 -18.37 -33.16 -39.27
C THR A 674 -18.33 -33.55 -37.78
N GLU A 675 -17.87 -32.66 -36.90
CA GLU A 675 -17.89 -32.88 -35.45
C GLU A 675 -19.32 -32.85 -34.90
N VAL A 676 -20.18 -31.95 -35.41
CA VAL A 676 -21.61 -31.91 -35.04
C VAL A 676 -22.32 -33.18 -35.47
N ALA A 677 -22.07 -33.68 -36.69
CA ALA A 677 -22.63 -34.96 -37.13
C ALA A 677 -22.14 -36.13 -36.26
N SER A 678 -20.85 -36.15 -35.89
CA SER A 678 -20.31 -37.15 -34.96
C SER A 678 -20.94 -37.05 -33.56
N LEU A 679 -21.17 -35.83 -33.07
CA LEU A 679 -21.81 -35.58 -31.77
C LEU A 679 -23.24 -36.13 -31.75
N LEU A 680 -24.04 -35.78 -32.77
CA LEU A 680 -25.42 -36.25 -32.91
C LEU A 680 -25.49 -37.78 -33.01
N ALA A 681 -24.55 -38.41 -33.73
CA ALA A 681 -24.43 -39.85 -33.80
C ALA A 681 -24.10 -40.48 -32.42
N SER A 682 -23.15 -39.92 -31.66
CA SER A 682 -22.82 -40.35 -30.30
C SER A 682 -23.99 -40.22 -29.33
N LEU A 683 -24.88 -39.25 -29.57
CA LEU A 683 -26.07 -38.99 -28.76
C LEU A 683 -27.34 -39.71 -29.24
N SER A 684 -27.28 -40.36 -30.41
CA SER A 684 -28.43 -40.97 -31.10
C SER A 684 -29.58 -40.00 -31.38
N ILE A 685 -29.26 -38.75 -31.71
CA ILE A 685 -30.23 -37.70 -32.09
C ILE A 685 -30.26 -37.59 -33.63
N PRO A 686 -31.43 -37.73 -34.29
CA PRO A 686 -31.54 -37.48 -35.74
C PRO A 686 -31.22 -36.03 -36.11
N ALA A 687 -30.39 -35.82 -37.13
CA ALA A 687 -29.91 -34.49 -37.52
C ALA A 687 -31.02 -33.53 -38.00
N ASP A 688 -32.12 -34.09 -38.53
CA ASP A 688 -33.29 -33.39 -39.02
C ASP A 688 -34.34 -33.09 -37.94
N THR A 689 -34.09 -33.44 -36.68
CA THR A 689 -34.98 -33.12 -35.56
C THR A 689 -35.22 -31.61 -35.48
N GLU A 690 -36.48 -31.19 -35.54
CA GLU A 690 -36.86 -29.78 -35.43
C GLU A 690 -36.76 -29.28 -33.99
N VAL A 691 -36.15 -28.12 -33.80
CA VAL A 691 -36.02 -27.42 -32.51
C VAL A 691 -36.30 -25.94 -32.68
N GLU A 692 -36.86 -25.32 -31.64
CA GLU A 692 -37.08 -23.87 -31.60
C GLU A 692 -35.89 -23.17 -30.94
N VAL A 693 -35.28 -22.23 -31.64
CA VAL A 693 -34.15 -21.43 -31.17
C VAL A 693 -34.40 -19.96 -31.51
N ASP A 694 -34.45 -19.11 -30.50
CA ASP A 694 -34.77 -17.66 -30.60
C ASP A 694 -36.07 -17.38 -31.39
N GLY A 695 -37.11 -18.19 -31.18
CA GLY A 695 -38.39 -18.06 -31.89
C GLY A 695 -38.36 -18.49 -33.36
N SER A 696 -37.27 -19.14 -33.82
CA SER A 696 -37.15 -19.72 -35.15
C SER A 696 -37.02 -21.24 -35.10
N ILE A 697 -37.78 -21.94 -35.95
CA ILE A 697 -37.68 -23.40 -36.09
C ILE A 697 -36.49 -23.73 -37.01
N LYS A 698 -35.57 -24.57 -36.54
CA LYS A 698 -34.41 -25.06 -37.27
C LYS A 698 -34.18 -26.55 -36.99
N THR A 699 -33.37 -27.21 -37.82
CA THR A 699 -32.86 -28.55 -37.49
C THR A 699 -31.86 -28.46 -36.34
N ILE A 700 -31.81 -29.49 -35.49
CA ILE A 700 -30.86 -29.58 -34.37
C ILE A 700 -29.41 -29.46 -34.85
N GLU A 701 -29.08 -30.06 -36.01
CA GLU A 701 -27.76 -29.92 -36.63
C GLU A 701 -27.42 -28.45 -36.88
N ARG A 702 -28.32 -27.70 -37.51
CA ARG A 702 -28.09 -26.29 -37.81
C ARG A 702 -28.03 -25.43 -36.54
N ALA A 703 -28.87 -25.73 -35.54
CA ALA A 703 -28.81 -25.08 -34.24
C ALA A 703 -27.45 -25.29 -33.56
N LEU A 704 -26.94 -26.52 -33.55
CA LEU A 704 -25.63 -26.85 -32.98
C LEU A 704 -24.48 -26.21 -33.77
N ILE A 705 -24.60 -26.04 -35.08
CA ILE A 705 -23.59 -25.36 -35.91
C ILE A 705 -23.55 -23.85 -35.63
N GLU A 706 -24.70 -23.20 -35.55
CA GLU A 706 -24.81 -21.73 -35.58
C GLU A 706 -25.03 -21.07 -34.22
N ASN A 707 -25.59 -21.80 -33.23
CA ASN A 707 -26.22 -21.18 -32.05
C ASN A 707 -25.71 -21.68 -30.69
N TYR A 708 -24.98 -22.80 -30.60
CA TYR A 708 -24.51 -23.37 -29.34
C TYR A 708 -22.99 -23.58 -29.30
N GLU A 709 -22.38 -23.41 -28.12
CA GLU A 709 -20.94 -23.63 -27.91
C GLU A 709 -20.65 -25.12 -27.72
N LEU A 710 -19.69 -25.64 -28.48
CA LEU A 710 -19.32 -27.07 -28.48
C LEU A 710 -17.80 -27.31 -28.40
N THR A 711 -17.00 -26.28 -28.61
CA THR A 711 -15.54 -26.33 -28.62
C THR A 711 -14.92 -25.94 -27.29
N GLN A 712 -15.71 -25.48 -26.32
CA GLN A 712 -15.29 -25.24 -24.95
C GLN A 712 -16.13 -26.07 -23.99
N CYS A 713 -15.48 -26.89 -23.15
CA CYS A 713 -16.15 -27.54 -22.04
C CYS A 713 -16.15 -26.61 -20.81
N HIS A 714 -17.21 -26.68 -20.02
CA HIS A 714 -17.32 -25.93 -18.77
C HIS A 714 -17.90 -26.83 -17.66
N PRO A 715 -17.59 -26.55 -16.37
CA PRO A 715 -18.01 -27.40 -15.26
C PRO A 715 -19.52 -27.68 -15.23
N GLY A 716 -20.34 -26.64 -15.47
CA GLY A 716 -21.80 -26.80 -15.51
C GLY A 716 -22.33 -27.72 -16.61
N PHE A 717 -21.62 -27.87 -17.74
CA PHE A 717 -21.96 -28.86 -18.76
C PHE A 717 -21.65 -30.26 -18.26
N ILE A 718 -20.47 -30.47 -17.66
CA ILE A 718 -20.05 -31.77 -17.11
C ILE A 718 -21.06 -32.23 -16.04
N GLU A 719 -21.44 -31.37 -15.10
CA GLU A 719 -22.42 -31.69 -14.06
C GLU A 719 -23.77 -32.14 -14.63
N LYS A 720 -24.34 -31.35 -15.54
CA LYS A 720 -25.63 -31.65 -16.15
C LYS A 720 -25.56 -32.88 -17.05
N TYR A 721 -24.50 -33.03 -17.84
CA TYR A 721 -24.31 -34.18 -18.71
C TYR A 721 -24.03 -35.47 -17.92
N ALA A 722 -23.30 -35.41 -16.81
CA ALA A 722 -23.12 -36.53 -15.89
C ALA A 722 -24.46 -36.98 -15.30
N ALA A 723 -25.32 -36.03 -14.91
CA ALA A 723 -26.66 -36.32 -14.41
C ALA A 723 -27.57 -36.97 -15.46
N LEU A 724 -27.42 -36.62 -16.75
CA LEU A 724 -28.19 -37.23 -17.83
C LEU A 724 -27.62 -38.60 -18.25
N SER A 725 -26.30 -38.71 -18.36
CA SER A 725 -25.60 -39.92 -18.83
C SER A 725 -25.47 -41.01 -17.77
N GLN A 726 -25.51 -40.65 -16.48
CA GLN A 726 -25.32 -41.54 -15.33
C GLN A 726 -24.00 -42.35 -15.38
N GLN A 727 -22.99 -41.81 -16.07
CA GLN A 727 -21.67 -42.44 -16.19
C GLN A 727 -20.89 -42.30 -14.89
N ALA A 728 -20.44 -43.42 -14.31
CA ALA A 728 -19.79 -43.45 -13.01
C ALA A 728 -18.55 -42.53 -12.94
N GLU A 729 -17.70 -42.55 -13.98
CA GLU A 729 -16.49 -41.72 -14.02
C GLU A 729 -16.80 -40.22 -14.06
N LEU A 730 -17.86 -39.81 -14.77
CA LEU A 730 -18.29 -38.41 -14.80
C LEU A 730 -18.92 -37.99 -13.47
N LEU A 731 -19.69 -38.88 -12.82
CA LEU A 731 -20.27 -38.62 -11.51
C LEU A 731 -19.17 -38.50 -10.43
N ASP A 732 -18.12 -39.31 -10.49
CA ASP A 732 -16.94 -39.20 -9.62
C ASP A 732 -16.19 -37.89 -9.88
N LEU A 733 -16.06 -37.48 -11.14
CA LEU A 733 -15.44 -36.20 -11.51
C LEU A 733 -16.22 -35.00 -10.95
N VAL A 734 -17.55 -35.05 -10.96
CA VAL A 734 -18.41 -33.99 -10.38
C VAL A 734 -18.20 -33.84 -8.87
N VAL A 735 -17.86 -34.92 -8.16
CA VAL A 735 -17.52 -34.85 -6.72
C VAL A 735 -16.19 -34.12 -6.50
N ASP A 736 -15.23 -34.22 -7.42
CA ASP A 736 -13.96 -33.48 -7.39
C ASP A 736 -14.06 -32.15 -8.16
N SER A 737 -14.51 -31.10 -7.49
CA SER A 737 -14.71 -29.78 -8.12
C SER A 737 -13.43 -29.16 -8.72
N ASP A 738 -12.24 -29.46 -8.20
CA ASP A 738 -10.99 -28.97 -8.78
C ASP A 738 -10.59 -29.81 -10.00
N GLY A 739 -10.73 -31.14 -9.91
CA GLY A 739 -10.54 -32.06 -11.03
C GLY A 739 -11.47 -31.79 -12.20
N MET A 740 -12.76 -31.53 -11.94
CA MET A 740 -13.75 -31.19 -12.97
C MET A 740 -13.39 -29.91 -13.73
N ARG A 741 -12.94 -28.87 -13.03
CA ARG A 741 -12.51 -27.61 -13.66
C ARG A 741 -11.27 -27.80 -14.53
N ASP A 742 -10.31 -28.56 -14.04
CA ASP A 742 -9.11 -28.90 -14.79
C ASP A 742 -9.42 -29.74 -16.04
N TYR A 743 -10.33 -30.71 -15.92
CA TYR A 743 -10.82 -31.50 -17.04
C TYR A 743 -11.53 -30.62 -18.08
N ALA A 744 -12.47 -29.76 -17.64
CA ALA A 744 -13.19 -28.84 -18.53
C ALA A 744 -12.25 -27.91 -19.32
N ARG A 745 -11.17 -27.40 -18.69
CA ARG A 745 -10.17 -26.53 -19.34
C ARG A 745 -9.36 -27.23 -20.43
N ARG A 746 -9.29 -28.57 -20.43
CA ARG A 746 -8.43 -29.35 -21.33
C ARG A 746 -9.17 -30.08 -22.44
N HIS A 747 -10.50 -30.16 -22.38
CA HIS A 747 -11.30 -30.96 -23.31
C HIS A 747 -12.41 -30.12 -23.94
N GLN A 748 -12.81 -30.47 -25.17
CA GLN A 748 -14.00 -29.91 -25.80
C GLN A 748 -15.25 -30.73 -25.45
N ILE A 749 -16.45 -30.19 -25.68
CA ILE A 749 -17.71 -30.94 -25.49
C ILE A 749 -17.77 -32.11 -26.48
N PHE A 750 -17.31 -31.91 -27.72
CA PHE A 750 -17.17 -32.98 -28.71
C PHE A 750 -16.38 -34.18 -28.16
N GLU A 751 -15.28 -33.92 -27.47
CA GLU A 751 -14.41 -34.93 -26.91
C GLU A 751 -15.05 -35.68 -25.74
N LEU A 752 -15.65 -34.94 -24.80
CA LEU A 752 -16.33 -35.53 -23.64
C LEU A 752 -17.47 -36.46 -24.07
N VAL A 753 -18.32 -36.01 -25.00
CA VAL A 753 -19.47 -36.81 -25.47
C VAL A 753 -19.01 -38.02 -26.28
N ARG A 754 -17.93 -37.88 -27.06
CA ARG A 754 -17.33 -39.02 -27.78
C ARG A 754 -16.75 -40.07 -26.83
N GLN A 755 -16.14 -39.63 -25.72
CA GLN A 755 -15.62 -40.51 -24.68
C GLN A 755 -16.74 -41.20 -23.88
N TYR A 756 -17.83 -40.47 -23.60
CA TYR A 756 -18.94 -40.93 -22.78
C TYR A 756 -20.27 -40.85 -23.54
N PRO A 757 -20.46 -41.66 -24.61
CA PRO A 757 -21.68 -41.63 -25.39
C PRO A 757 -22.89 -42.10 -24.58
N THR A 758 -24.05 -41.49 -24.84
CA THR A 758 -25.33 -41.84 -24.18
C THR A 758 -26.50 -41.48 -25.10
N TRP A 759 -27.71 -41.92 -24.80
CA TRP A 759 -28.90 -41.56 -25.59
C TRP A 759 -29.62 -40.38 -24.96
N LEU A 760 -29.77 -39.29 -25.72
CA LEU A 760 -30.50 -38.10 -25.31
C LEU A 760 -31.53 -37.70 -26.37
N THR A 761 -32.53 -36.92 -25.97
CA THR A 761 -33.36 -36.16 -26.91
C THR A 761 -32.78 -34.76 -27.13
N ALA A 762 -33.18 -34.09 -28.22
CA ALA A 762 -32.78 -32.70 -28.47
C ALA A 762 -33.22 -31.75 -27.33
N GLU A 763 -34.41 -31.99 -26.77
CA GLU A 763 -34.97 -31.25 -25.62
C GLU A 763 -34.13 -31.41 -24.34
N GLN A 764 -33.42 -32.54 -24.18
CA GLN A 764 -32.51 -32.77 -23.06
C GLN A 764 -31.12 -32.16 -23.30
N LEU A 765 -30.64 -32.16 -24.55
CA LEU A 765 -29.30 -31.66 -24.89
C LEU A 765 -29.22 -30.14 -24.85
N LEU A 766 -30.17 -29.42 -25.46
CA LEU A 766 -30.05 -27.96 -25.62
C LEU A 766 -29.94 -27.19 -24.29
N PRO A 767 -30.67 -27.53 -23.21
CA PRO A 767 -30.57 -26.82 -21.93
C PRO A 767 -29.26 -27.04 -21.15
N VAL A 768 -28.46 -28.04 -21.54
CA VAL A 768 -27.15 -28.29 -20.92
C VAL A 768 -26.02 -27.54 -21.61
N LEU A 769 -26.23 -27.11 -22.86
CA LEU A 769 -25.28 -26.33 -23.66
C LEU A 769 -25.45 -24.83 -23.40
N ARG A 770 -24.35 -24.08 -23.55
CA ARG A 770 -24.37 -22.61 -23.59
C ARG A 770 -24.63 -22.09 -25.00
N ARG A 771 -25.12 -20.86 -25.11
CA ARG A 771 -25.21 -20.17 -26.41
C ARG A 771 -23.82 -19.89 -26.96
N LEU A 772 -23.69 -19.97 -28.28
CA LEU A 772 -22.46 -19.58 -28.97
C LEU A 772 -22.21 -18.08 -28.78
N THR A 773 -20.96 -17.69 -28.56
CA THR A 773 -20.58 -16.27 -28.43
C THR A 773 -19.49 -15.91 -29.43
N PRO A 774 -19.41 -14.66 -29.91
CA PRO A 774 -18.42 -14.26 -30.90
C PRO A 774 -17.02 -14.24 -30.27
N ARG A 775 -16.00 -14.59 -31.04
CA ARG A 775 -14.61 -14.57 -30.59
C ARG A 775 -13.96 -13.22 -30.93
N LYS A 776 -13.36 -12.59 -29.91
CA LYS A 776 -12.65 -11.33 -30.05
C LYS A 776 -11.22 -11.57 -30.52
N TYR A 777 -10.73 -10.73 -31.43
CA TYR A 777 -9.36 -10.70 -31.92
C TYR A 777 -8.86 -9.25 -31.95
N SER A 778 -7.65 -8.99 -31.44
CA SER A 778 -7.02 -7.67 -31.58
C SER A 778 -6.75 -7.38 -33.05
N ILE A 779 -7.22 -6.24 -33.53
CA ILE A 779 -7.07 -5.85 -34.94
C ILE A 779 -5.59 -5.60 -35.24
N SER A 780 -5.08 -6.19 -36.32
CA SER A 780 -3.66 -6.10 -36.72
C SER A 780 -3.38 -5.19 -37.91
N SER A 781 -4.30 -4.28 -38.25
CA SER A 781 -4.10 -3.23 -39.26
C SER A 781 -4.56 -1.85 -38.78
N SER A 782 -4.09 -0.79 -39.44
CA SER A 782 -4.66 0.55 -39.32
C SER A 782 -5.48 0.90 -40.56
N GLN A 783 -6.71 1.40 -40.39
CA GLN A 783 -7.51 1.90 -41.53
C GLN A 783 -6.83 3.03 -42.29
N SER A 784 -5.92 3.77 -41.65
CA SER A 784 -5.12 4.80 -42.34
C SER A 784 -4.15 4.24 -43.38
N GLU A 785 -3.84 2.94 -43.30
CA GLU A 785 -2.98 2.22 -44.23
C GLU A 785 -3.81 1.34 -45.18
N VAL A 786 -4.80 0.61 -44.65
CA VAL A 786 -5.50 -0.46 -45.39
C VAL A 786 -6.91 -0.07 -45.86
N GLY A 787 -7.40 1.14 -45.53
CA GLY A 787 -8.72 1.61 -45.94
C GLY A 787 -9.86 0.78 -45.37
N GLU A 788 -10.70 0.22 -46.26
CA GLU A 788 -11.88 -0.57 -45.93
C GLU A 788 -11.58 -2.06 -45.71
N GLU A 789 -10.41 -2.38 -45.19
CA GLU A 789 -10.03 -3.73 -44.78
C GLU A 789 -9.84 -3.80 -43.26
N VAL A 790 -10.02 -4.98 -42.67
CA VAL A 790 -9.62 -5.27 -41.29
C VAL A 790 -8.79 -6.55 -41.26
N HIS A 791 -7.62 -6.47 -40.63
CA HIS A 791 -6.65 -7.58 -40.60
C HIS A 791 -6.61 -8.21 -39.21
N LEU A 792 -6.42 -9.53 -39.13
CA LEU A 792 -6.23 -10.28 -37.89
C LEU A 792 -4.95 -11.11 -37.95
N THR A 793 -4.32 -11.32 -36.79
CA THR A 793 -3.20 -12.26 -36.62
C THR A 793 -3.63 -13.38 -35.69
N ILE A 794 -3.79 -14.58 -36.22
CA ILE A 794 -4.41 -15.69 -35.50
C ILE A 794 -3.43 -16.86 -35.39
N ALA A 795 -3.30 -17.42 -34.19
CA ALA A 795 -2.71 -18.74 -34.00
C ALA A 795 -3.86 -19.75 -33.96
N VAL A 796 -3.82 -20.76 -34.82
CA VAL A 796 -4.81 -21.82 -34.81
C VAL A 796 -4.65 -22.63 -33.53
N VAL A 797 -5.75 -22.76 -32.79
CA VAL A 797 -5.81 -23.61 -31.60
C VAL A 797 -6.10 -25.03 -32.07
N GLU A 798 -5.17 -25.95 -31.82
CA GLU A 798 -5.35 -27.37 -32.11
C GLU A 798 -4.59 -28.22 -31.11
N TYR A 799 -5.12 -29.41 -30.82
CA TYR A 799 -4.46 -30.42 -29.99
C TYR A 799 -4.92 -31.82 -30.39
N GLU A 800 -4.05 -32.81 -30.13
CA GLU A 800 -4.39 -34.22 -30.26
C GLU A 800 -4.88 -34.75 -28.91
N SER A 801 -6.02 -35.43 -28.93
CA SER A 801 -6.56 -36.06 -27.72
C SER A 801 -5.85 -37.37 -27.41
N ILE A 802 -5.69 -37.65 -26.11
CA ILE A 802 -5.17 -38.91 -25.59
C ILE A 802 -6.28 -39.98 -25.54
N HIS A 803 -7.55 -39.60 -25.68
CA HIS A 803 -8.72 -40.45 -25.46
C HIS A 803 -9.60 -40.62 -26.71
N GLY A 804 -9.45 -39.77 -27.73
CA GLY A 804 -10.25 -39.76 -28.96
C GLY A 804 -9.82 -40.76 -30.03
N GLY A 805 -9.53 -42.01 -29.68
CA GLY A 805 -8.90 -42.97 -30.61
C GLY A 805 -7.49 -42.51 -31.03
N GLU A 806 -6.71 -43.36 -31.69
CA GLU A 806 -5.35 -42.97 -32.10
C GLU A 806 -5.40 -41.76 -33.06
N GLY A 807 -4.98 -40.58 -32.59
CA GLY A 807 -4.63 -39.42 -33.43
C GLY A 807 -5.75 -38.46 -33.85
N HIS A 808 -6.91 -38.43 -33.19
CA HIS A 808 -7.94 -37.42 -33.51
C HIS A 808 -7.51 -36.02 -33.06
N ARG A 809 -7.52 -35.06 -34.00
CA ARG A 809 -7.12 -33.67 -33.79
C ARG A 809 -8.35 -32.79 -33.57
N TYR A 810 -8.45 -32.17 -32.40
CA TYR A 810 -9.46 -31.16 -32.10
C TYR A 810 -8.93 -29.76 -32.45
N VAL A 811 -9.80 -28.93 -33.03
CA VAL A 811 -9.47 -27.57 -33.46
C VAL A 811 -10.40 -26.59 -32.73
N GLY A 812 -9.90 -25.41 -32.35
CA GLY A 812 -10.71 -24.39 -31.70
C GLY A 812 -11.75 -23.82 -32.65
N GLY A 813 -12.96 -23.54 -32.14
CA GLY A 813 -14.11 -23.16 -32.97
C GLY A 813 -13.86 -21.98 -33.92
N ALA A 814 -13.54 -20.81 -33.37
CA ALA A 814 -13.31 -19.61 -34.18
C ALA A 814 -12.02 -19.66 -35.02
N SER A 815 -10.91 -20.09 -34.43
CA SER A 815 -9.62 -20.14 -35.13
C SER A 815 -9.62 -21.16 -36.27
N GLY A 816 -10.18 -22.36 -36.04
CA GLY A 816 -10.37 -23.37 -37.09
C GLY A 816 -11.37 -22.94 -38.16
N TYR A 817 -12.49 -22.32 -37.77
CA TYR A 817 -13.47 -21.79 -38.72
C TYR A 817 -12.82 -20.78 -39.67
N LEU A 818 -12.18 -19.73 -39.13
CA LEU A 818 -11.58 -18.66 -39.93
C LEU A 818 -10.37 -19.13 -40.74
N CYS A 819 -9.47 -19.91 -40.14
CA CYS A 819 -8.16 -20.20 -40.72
C CYS A 819 -8.16 -21.44 -41.62
N GLN A 820 -9.07 -22.39 -41.41
CA GLN A 820 -9.03 -23.69 -42.10
C GLN A 820 -10.30 -24.00 -42.92
N ARG A 821 -11.47 -23.51 -42.53
CA ARG A 821 -12.76 -23.91 -43.15
C ARG A 821 -13.45 -22.81 -43.96
N LEU A 822 -13.26 -21.54 -43.61
CA LEU A 822 -13.86 -20.44 -44.35
C LEU A 822 -13.14 -20.28 -45.70
N ALA A 823 -13.88 -20.44 -46.80
CA ALA A 823 -13.34 -20.24 -48.13
C ALA A 823 -13.09 -18.75 -48.42
N LEU A 824 -12.12 -18.47 -49.30
CA LEU A 824 -11.94 -17.11 -49.84
C LEU A 824 -13.25 -16.62 -50.47
N ASP A 825 -13.49 -15.31 -50.36
CA ASP A 825 -14.70 -14.58 -50.74
C ASP A 825 -15.98 -14.96 -49.96
N ALA A 826 -15.93 -15.94 -49.06
CA ALA A 826 -17.07 -16.27 -48.21
C ALA A 826 -17.27 -15.21 -47.11
N GLU A 827 -18.53 -15.04 -46.69
CA GLU A 827 -18.90 -14.07 -45.66
C GLU A 827 -18.78 -14.64 -44.24
N VAL A 828 -18.30 -13.80 -43.34
CA VAL A 828 -18.29 -14.03 -41.89
C VAL A 828 -18.87 -12.82 -41.17
N LYS A 829 -19.72 -13.09 -40.17
CA LYS A 829 -20.39 -12.06 -39.38
C LYS A 829 -19.42 -11.45 -38.37
N VAL A 830 -19.17 -10.16 -38.47
CA VAL A 830 -18.24 -9.42 -37.60
C VAL A 830 -18.83 -8.11 -37.08
N PHE A 831 -18.26 -7.59 -36.00
CA PHE A 831 -18.49 -6.22 -35.54
C PHE A 831 -17.26 -5.74 -34.76
N VAL A 832 -17.06 -4.43 -34.72
CA VAL A 832 -15.95 -3.81 -33.99
C VAL A 832 -16.37 -3.54 -32.55
N GLU A 833 -15.48 -3.84 -31.62
CA GLU A 833 -15.57 -3.43 -30.22
C GLU A 833 -14.50 -2.41 -29.91
N GLU A 834 -14.94 -1.22 -29.51
CA GLU A 834 -14.04 -0.11 -29.19
C GLU A 834 -13.27 -0.36 -27.89
N ASN A 835 -11.96 -0.15 -27.94
CA ASN A 835 -11.05 -0.26 -26.80
C ASN A 835 -10.34 1.08 -26.52
N GLU A 836 -11.08 2.04 -25.95
CA GLU A 836 -10.57 3.37 -25.60
C GLU A 836 -9.35 3.33 -24.65
N HIS A 837 -9.18 2.24 -23.90
CA HIS A 837 -8.10 2.07 -22.93
C HIS A 837 -6.81 1.50 -23.54
N PHE A 838 -6.78 1.20 -24.84
CA PHE A 838 -5.60 0.69 -25.53
C PHE A 838 -5.39 1.43 -26.85
N ARG A 839 -4.91 2.68 -26.74
CA ARG A 839 -4.70 3.59 -27.89
C ARG A 839 -3.30 4.15 -27.93
N LEU A 840 -2.86 4.52 -29.12
CA LEU A 840 -1.69 5.37 -29.29
C LEU A 840 -1.91 6.71 -28.55
N PRO A 841 -0.84 7.36 -28.04
CA PRO A 841 -0.97 8.65 -27.39
C PRO A 841 -1.45 9.71 -28.38
N GLU A 842 -2.30 10.65 -27.92
CA GLU A 842 -2.75 11.77 -28.75
C GLU A 842 -1.58 12.65 -29.23
N ASN A 843 -0.53 12.74 -28.42
CA ASN A 843 0.71 13.40 -28.80
C ASN A 843 1.54 12.51 -29.74
N SER A 844 1.62 12.88 -31.02
CA SER A 844 2.38 12.16 -32.06
C SER A 844 3.89 12.06 -31.78
N ASP A 845 4.43 12.92 -30.93
CA ASP A 845 5.86 12.94 -30.57
C ASP A 845 6.17 12.00 -29.38
N ALA A 846 5.14 11.49 -28.71
CA ALA A 846 5.32 10.57 -27.60
C ALA A 846 5.95 9.25 -28.08
N SER A 847 6.98 8.82 -27.36
CA SER A 847 7.64 7.55 -27.64
C SER A 847 6.83 6.38 -27.08
N VAL A 848 6.83 5.25 -27.77
CA VAL A 848 6.10 4.04 -27.36
C VAL A 848 7.03 2.84 -27.29
N ILE A 849 6.84 2.03 -26.26
CA ILE A 849 7.48 0.73 -26.05
C ILE A 849 6.37 -0.31 -26.11
N MET A 850 6.51 -1.28 -27.00
CA MET A 850 5.50 -2.29 -27.29
C MET A 850 6.09 -3.67 -26.99
N VAL A 851 5.39 -4.47 -26.18
CA VAL A 851 5.84 -5.82 -25.78
C VAL A 851 4.77 -6.82 -26.20
N GLY A 852 5.05 -7.58 -27.26
CA GLY A 852 4.06 -8.46 -27.90
C GLY A 852 4.68 -9.72 -28.49
N PRO A 853 4.92 -10.77 -27.70
CA PRO A 853 5.35 -12.06 -28.23
C PRO A 853 4.21 -12.82 -28.93
N GLY A 854 4.55 -13.61 -29.95
CA GLY A 854 3.61 -14.40 -30.73
C GLY A 854 2.53 -13.53 -31.39
N THR A 855 1.26 -13.93 -31.25
CA THR A 855 0.12 -13.15 -31.79
C THR A 855 -0.13 -11.85 -31.04
N GLY A 856 0.50 -11.62 -29.88
CA GLY A 856 0.45 -10.34 -29.16
C GLY A 856 1.07 -9.18 -29.95
N VAL A 857 1.72 -9.46 -31.09
CA VAL A 857 2.20 -8.43 -32.02
C VAL A 857 1.08 -7.78 -32.84
N ALA A 858 -0.12 -8.37 -32.86
CA ALA A 858 -1.26 -7.91 -33.65
C ALA A 858 -1.53 -6.40 -33.54
N PRO A 859 -1.86 -5.84 -32.36
CA PRO A 859 -2.14 -4.41 -32.27
C PRO A 859 -0.91 -3.54 -32.56
N PHE A 860 0.31 -4.06 -32.35
CA PHE A 860 1.54 -3.31 -32.61
C PHE A 860 1.86 -3.17 -34.09
N ARG A 861 1.42 -4.14 -34.92
CA ARG A 861 1.41 -3.96 -36.38
C ARG A 861 0.51 -2.80 -36.77
N ALA A 862 -0.71 -2.76 -36.24
CA ALA A 862 -1.64 -1.66 -36.47
C ALA A 862 -1.07 -0.30 -35.99
N PHE A 863 -0.42 -0.26 -34.82
CA PHE A 863 0.20 0.95 -34.28
C PHE A 863 1.30 1.49 -35.19
N ILE A 864 2.20 0.61 -35.66
CA ILE A 864 3.29 1.01 -36.55
C ILE A 864 2.77 1.45 -37.91
N GLN A 865 1.77 0.77 -38.47
CA GLN A 865 1.10 1.21 -39.70
C GLN A 865 0.52 2.61 -39.54
N GLN A 866 -0.21 2.89 -38.46
CA GLN A 866 -0.77 4.22 -38.23
C GLN A 866 0.30 5.29 -38.10
N ARG A 867 1.35 5.04 -37.29
CA ARG A 867 2.45 5.99 -37.14
C ARG A 867 3.17 6.25 -38.45
N SER A 868 3.32 5.22 -39.29
CA SER A 868 3.91 5.31 -40.62
C SER A 868 3.04 6.16 -41.56
N ALA A 869 1.76 5.83 -41.69
CA ALA A 869 0.81 6.53 -42.55
C ALA A 869 0.64 8.01 -42.17
N GLN A 870 0.65 8.31 -40.86
CA GLN A 870 0.48 9.67 -40.33
C GLN A 870 1.80 10.43 -40.12
N ASN A 871 2.95 9.83 -40.47
CA ASN A 871 4.29 10.42 -40.29
C ASN A 871 4.57 10.90 -38.85
N HIS A 872 4.17 10.13 -37.84
CA HIS A 872 4.41 10.46 -36.43
C HIS A 872 5.91 10.45 -36.09
N ALA A 873 6.40 11.52 -35.45
CA ALA A 873 7.83 11.70 -35.18
C ALA A 873 8.33 10.99 -33.90
N GLY A 874 7.44 10.64 -32.97
CA GLY A 874 7.85 9.95 -31.73
C GLY A 874 8.43 8.56 -32.00
N LYS A 875 9.34 8.12 -31.13
CA LYS A 875 10.08 6.87 -31.33
C LYS A 875 9.22 5.64 -31.02
N SER A 876 9.46 4.55 -31.73
CA SER A 876 8.75 3.28 -31.52
C SER A 876 9.75 2.15 -31.25
N TRP A 877 9.55 1.40 -30.17
CA TRP A 877 10.38 0.26 -29.81
C TRP A 877 9.52 -0.99 -29.61
N LEU A 878 9.79 -2.05 -30.37
CA LEU A 878 9.09 -3.33 -30.29
C LEU A 878 9.96 -4.43 -29.65
N PHE A 879 9.45 -5.07 -28.61
CA PHE A 879 9.96 -6.34 -28.08
C PHE A 879 9.07 -7.47 -28.61
N PHE A 880 9.63 -8.26 -29.52
CA PHE A 880 8.94 -9.39 -30.13
C PHE A 880 9.63 -10.70 -29.75
N GLY A 881 8.85 -11.77 -29.60
CA GLY A 881 9.42 -13.10 -29.39
C GLY A 881 8.54 -14.22 -29.90
N ASN A 882 9.17 -15.28 -30.39
CA ASN A 882 8.52 -16.53 -30.76
C ASN A 882 9.44 -17.73 -30.51
N ARG A 883 9.22 -18.88 -31.16
CA ARG A 883 10.04 -20.06 -30.90
C ARG A 883 11.36 -19.99 -31.65
N ASN A 884 11.34 -19.68 -32.94
CA ASN A 884 12.47 -19.85 -33.85
C ASN A 884 12.52 -18.75 -34.92
N GLU A 885 13.68 -18.11 -35.09
CA GLU A 885 13.84 -17.03 -36.09
C GLU A 885 13.52 -17.50 -37.51
N GLY A 886 13.99 -18.69 -37.86
CA GLY A 886 13.85 -19.23 -39.22
C GLY A 886 12.47 -19.81 -39.54
N LEU A 887 11.61 -20.02 -38.54
CA LEU A 887 10.36 -20.76 -38.71
C LEU A 887 9.11 -19.95 -38.39
N ASP A 888 9.11 -19.13 -37.35
CA ASP A 888 7.90 -18.45 -36.87
C ASP A 888 8.13 -16.97 -36.51
N TYR A 889 9.03 -16.29 -37.25
CA TYR A 889 9.20 -14.84 -37.18
C TYR A 889 8.11 -14.12 -37.98
N LEU A 890 6.97 -13.90 -37.32
CA LEU A 890 5.78 -13.26 -37.89
C LEU A 890 6.10 -11.85 -38.45
N TYR A 891 5.65 -11.58 -39.68
CA TYR A 891 5.80 -10.29 -40.38
C TYR A 891 7.24 -9.80 -40.55
N ARG A 892 8.22 -10.71 -40.64
CA ARG A 892 9.66 -10.39 -40.71
C ARG A 892 10.01 -9.26 -41.70
N ASP A 893 9.49 -9.33 -42.92
CA ASP A 893 9.83 -8.38 -43.98
C ASP A 893 9.19 -7.01 -43.75
N GLU A 894 7.96 -6.98 -43.24
CA GLU A 894 7.25 -5.73 -42.87
C GLU A 894 7.99 -5.01 -41.73
N TRP A 895 8.43 -5.73 -40.69
CA TRP A 895 9.23 -5.12 -39.62
C TRP A 895 10.55 -4.54 -40.12
N LYS A 896 11.22 -5.24 -41.04
CA LYS A 896 12.45 -4.76 -41.66
C LYS A 896 12.21 -3.47 -42.44
N GLN A 897 11.10 -3.37 -43.17
CA GLN A 897 10.72 -2.14 -43.88
C GLN A 897 10.42 -0.98 -42.92
N HIS A 898 9.73 -1.23 -41.82
CA HIS A 898 9.46 -0.19 -40.80
C HIS A 898 10.73 0.27 -40.07
N LEU A 899 11.70 -0.62 -39.83
CA LEU A 899 13.02 -0.25 -39.31
C LEU A 899 13.81 0.63 -40.30
N GLN A 900 13.72 0.33 -41.59
CA GLN A 900 14.41 1.09 -42.64
C GLN A 900 13.80 2.47 -42.88
N SER A 901 12.47 2.57 -42.83
CA SER A 901 11.75 3.86 -42.96
C SER A 901 11.82 4.72 -41.70
N GLY A 902 12.14 4.14 -40.56
CA GLY A 902 12.20 4.82 -39.26
C GLY A 902 10.89 4.85 -38.49
N ALA A 903 9.79 4.35 -39.06
CA ALA A 903 8.50 4.20 -38.38
C ALA A 903 8.62 3.30 -37.12
N LEU A 904 9.43 2.24 -37.23
CA LEU A 904 9.91 1.47 -36.08
C LEU A 904 11.36 1.90 -35.80
N THR A 905 11.60 2.56 -34.67
CA THR A 905 12.93 3.04 -34.30
C THR A 905 13.86 1.89 -33.88
N ARG A 906 13.29 0.90 -33.20
CA ARG A 906 14.06 -0.21 -32.62
C ARG A 906 13.23 -1.47 -32.47
N MET A 907 13.88 -2.62 -32.59
CA MET A 907 13.28 -3.92 -32.31
C MET A 907 14.26 -4.83 -31.56
N ASP A 908 13.79 -5.49 -30.50
CA ASP A 908 14.53 -6.51 -29.77
C ASP A 908 13.81 -7.87 -29.87
N LEU A 909 14.54 -8.90 -30.30
CA LEU A 909 13.99 -10.22 -30.67
C LEU A 909 14.32 -11.30 -29.65
N ALA A 910 13.33 -12.09 -29.25
CA ALA A 910 13.48 -13.21 -28.33
C ALA A 910 12.99 -14.53 -28.94
N PHE A 911 13.92 -15.37 -29.42
CA PHE A 911 13.61 -16.70 -29.92
C PHE A 911 13.90 -17.75 -28.86
N SER A 912 12.85 -18.43 -28.39
CA SER A 912 12.94 -19.30 -27.21
C SER A 912 13.55 -20.68 -27.46
N ARG A 913 13.71 -21.10 -28.72
CA ARG A 913 14.13 -22.45 -29.12
C ARG A 913 15.33 -22.52 -30.08
N ASP A 914 15.94 -21.38 -30.43
CA ASP A 914 17.15 -21.36 -31.28
C ASP A 914 18.42 -21.74 -30.52
N GLN A 915 18.34 -21.81 -29.18
CA GLN A 915 19.44 -22.19 -28.30
C GLN A 915 18.93 -23.02 -27.10
N GLN A 916 19.84 -23.65 -26.35
CA GLN A 916 19.49 -24.50 -25.20
C GLN A 916 18.79 -23.73 -24.07
N GLN A 917 19.21 -22.49 -23.79
CA GLN A 917 18.58 -21.64 -22.78
C GLN A 917 17.43 -20.84 -23.39
N LYS A 918 16.23 -20.90 -22.78
CA LYS A 918 15.08 -20.16 -23.31
C LYS A 918 15.26 -18.66 -23.14
N ILE A 919 15.19 -17.91 -24.23
CA ILE A 919 15.21 -16.45 -24.23
C ILE A 919 13.79 -15.95 -24.52
N TYR A 920 13.25 -15.14 -23.61
CA TYR A 920 11.93 -14.52 -23.72
C TYR A 920 12.04 -12.99 -23.71
N VAL A 921 10.93 -12.30 -23.97
CA VAL A 921 10.91 -10.83 -24.07
C VAL A 921 11.31 -10.13 -22.77
N GLN A 922 10.97 -10.69 -21.61
CA GLN A 922 11.40 -10.16 -20.30
C GLN A 922 12.93 -10.17 -20.15
N HIS A 923 13.62 -11.20 -20.66
CA HIS A 923 15.09 -11.24 -20.64
C HIS A 923 15.68 -10.16 -21.55
N ARG A 924 15.01 -9.82 -22.67
CA ARG A 924 15.44 -8.72 -23.53
C ARG A 924 15.19 -7.36 -22.88
N ILE A 925 14.07 -7.19 -22.17
CA ILE A 925 13.79 -5.98 -21.40
C ILE A 925 14.88 -5.75 -20.36
N GLU A 926 15.22 -6.78 -19.56
CA GLU A 926 16.31 -6.74 -18.58
C GLU A 926 17.66 -6.43 -19.24
N GLN A 927 17.98 -7.10 -20.36
CA GLN A 927 19.23 -6.87 -21.10
C GLN A 927 19.35 -5.42 -21.58
N GLN A 928 18.23 -4.81 -21.98
CA GLN A 928 18.18 -3.44 -22.47
C GLN A 928 17.78 -2.44 -21.39
N GLY A 929 17.84 -2.83 -20.12
CA GLY A 929 17.24 -2.10 -19.00
C GLY A 929 17.66 -0.63 -18.91
N ALA A 930 18.92 -0.31 -19.21
CA ALA A 930 19.41 1.07 -19.16
C ALA A 930 18.70 1.98 -20.18
N GLU A 931 18.55 1.52 -21.43
CA GLU A 931 17.86 2.28 -22.47
C GLU A 931 16.34 2.26 -22.25
N PHE A 932 15.81 1.12 -21.80
CA PHE A 932 14.39 0.98 -21.45
C PHE A 932 14.01 2.01 -20.40
N TYR A 933 14.75 2.08 -19.29
CA TYR A 933 14.54 3.07 -18.24
C TYR A 933 14.71 4.51 -18.74
N ALA A 934 15.70 4.78 -19.60
CA ALA A 934 15.89 6.11 -20.18
C ALA A 934 14.67 6.58 -21.00
N TRP A 935 13.99 5.68 -21.70
CA TRP A 935 12.75 6.00 -22.43
C TRP A 935 11.58 6.26 -21.47
N LEU A 936 11.50 5.54 -20.35
CA LEU A 936 10.49 5.81 -19.31
C LEU A 936 10.64 7.22 -18.74
N GLU A 937 11.87 7.64 -18.45
CA GLU A 937 12.17 8.99 -17.96
C GLU A 937 11.90 10.08 -19.01
N GLN A 938 11.94 9.72 -20.30
CA GLN A 938 11.57 10.60 -21.41
C GLN A 938 10.06 10.67 -21.66
N GLY A 939 9.23 10.04 -20.83
CA GLY A 939 7.78 10.08 -20.98
C GLY A 939 7.20 9.00 -21.88
N ALA A 940 7.94 7.94 -22.21
CA ALA A 940 7.42 6.88 -23.09
C ALA A 940 6.20 6.17 -22.50
N PHE A 941 5.32 5.71 -23.39
CA PHE A 941 4.18 4.85 -23.10
C PHE A 941 4.57 3.39 -23.30
N ILE A 942 4.10 2.50 -22.43
CA ILE A 942 4.34 1.06 -22.47
C ILE A 942 3.03 0.36 -22.84
N TYR A 943 3.11 -0.56 -23.78
CA TYR A 943 2.00 -1.42 -24.18
C TYR A 943 2.40 -2.89 -24.05
N ILE A 944 1.55 -3.68 -23.41
CA ILE A 944 1.77 -5.13 -23.25
C ILE A 944 0.58 -5.86 -23.87
N CYS A 945 0.84 -6.77 -24.80
CA CYS A 945 -0.21 -7.57 -25.43
C CYS A 945 0.19 -9.05 -25.53
N GLY A 946 -0.76 -9.95 -25.24
CA GLY A 946 -0.60 -11.39 -25.31
C GLY A 946 -1.09 -12.14 -24.07
N ASP A 947 -0.44 -13.25 -23.72
CA ASP A 947 -0.86 -14.15 -22.64
C ASP A 947 -0.88 -13.46 -21.26
N VAL A 948 -2.05 -13.45 -20.62
CA VAL A 948 -2.24 -12.88 -19.28
C VAL A 948 -1.65 -13.76 -18.17
N THR A 949 -1.60 -15.08 -18.36
CA THR A 949 -1.36 -16.04 -17.27
C THR A 949 0.11 -16.08 -16.84
N HIS A 950 1.03 -15.99 -17.80
CA HIS A 950 2.46 -16.10 -17.54
C HIS A 950 3.23 -14.89 -18.09
N MET A 951 3.00 -14.54 -19.36
CA MET A 951 3.82 -13.55 -20.05
C MET A 951 3.69 -12.15 -19.44
N ALA A 952 2.46 -11.67 -19.25
CA ALA A 952 2.23 -10.34 -18.68
C ALA A 952 2.89 -10.19 -17.30
N VAL A 953 2.71 -11.18 -16.41
CA VAL A 953 3.25 -11.18 -15.05
C VAL A 953 4.78 -11.12 -15.04
N ASP A 954 5.45 -11.86 -15.93
CA ASP A 954 6.91 -11.87 -16.02
C ASP A 954 7.46 -10.58 -16.64
N VAL A 955 6.74 -9.98 -17.61
CA VAL A 955 7.09 -8.67 -18.18
C VAL A 955 6.95 -7.56 -17.15
N GLU A 956 5.85 -7.53 -16.39
CA GLU A 956 5.66 -6.54 -15.32
C GLU A 956 6.78 -6.65 -14.28
N ARG A 957 7.16 -7.87 -13.90
CA ARG A 957 8.28 -8.11 -12.98
C ARG A 957 9.60 -7.58 -13.55
N ALA A 958 9.89 -7.83 -14.82
CA ALA A 958 11.10 -7.34 -15.47
C ALA A 958 11.13 -5.81 -15.57
N ILE A 959 9.99 -5.16 -15.83
CA ILE A 959 9.89 -3.70 -15.81
C ILE A 959 10.21 -3.15 -14.42
N VAL A 960 9.63 -3.72 -13.36
CA VAL A 960 9.92 -3.32 -11.97
C VAL A 960 11.41 -3.52 -11.65
N GLN A 961 12.02 -4.63 -12.05
CA GLN A 961 13.45 -4.88 -11.87
C GLN A 961 14.33 -3.89 -12.64
N VAL A 962 13.95 -3.52 -13.86
CA VAL A 962 14.64 -2.49 -14.65
C VAL A 962 14.56 -1.13 -13.95
N ILE A 963 13.38 -0.76 -13.43
CA ILE A 963 13.19 0.48 -12.67
C ILE A 963 14.02 0.46 -11.38
N GLU A 964 14.03 -0.65 -10.65
CA GLU A 964 14.85 -0.85 -9.44
C GLU A 964 16.35 -0.66 -9.76
N LEU A 965 16.85 -1.40 -10.75
CA LEU A 965 18.27 -1.45 -11.08
C LEU A 965 18.78 -0.14 -11.70
N HIS A 966 18.05 0.43 -12.65
CA HIS A 966 18.51 1.59 -13.45
C HIS A 966 18.01 2.93 -12.92
N GLY A 967 16.87 2.96 -12.21
CA GLY A 967 16.44 4.12 -11.42
C GLY A 967 17.11 4.21 -10.06
N GLU A 968 17.84 3.17 -9.66
CA GLU A 968 18.51 3.06 -8.36
C GLU A 968 17.53 3.26 -7.19
N PHE A 969 16.30 2.77 -7.41
CA PHE A 969 15.22 2.75 -6.45
C PHE A 969 15.30 1.49 -5.57
N SER A 970 14.75 1.57 -4.37
CA SER A 970 14.38 0.35 -3.64
C SER A 970 13.21 -0.36 -4.33
N LEU A 971 13.02 -1.66 -4.06
CA LEU A 971 11.91 -2.44 -4.61
C LEU A 971 10.53 -1.78 -4.37
N ASP A 972 10.30 -1.21 -3.19
CA ASP A 972 9.04 -0.53 -2.86
C ASP A 972 8.86 0.76 -3.69
N GLU A 973 9.92 1.53 -3.91
CA GLU A 973 9.90 2.73 -4.75
C GLU A 973 9.71 2.37 -6.24
N ALA A 974 10.34 1.28 -6.70
CA ALA A 974 10.15 0.77 -8.05
C ALA A 974 8.71 0.31 -8.30
N GLN A 975 8.08 -0.35 -7.30
CA GLN A 975 6.67 -0.72 -7.38
C GLN A 975 5.77 0.52 -7.40
N GLN A 976 6.04 1.54 -6.59
CA GLN A 976 5.28 2.80 -6.60
C GLN A 976 5.42 3.53 -7.94
N TYR A 977 6.63 3.54 -8.53
CA TYR A 977 6.86 4.08 -9.86
C TYR A 977 6.00 3.34 -10.90
N PHE A 978 6.00 2.01 -10.84
CA PHE A 978 5.21 1.17 -11.75
C PHE A 978 3.70 1.45 -11.63
N GLU A 979 3.18 1.55 -10.41
CA GLU A 979 1.77 1.92 -10.19
C GLU A 979 1.46 3.34 -10.66
N ARG A 980 2.40 4.28 -10.52
CA ARG A 980 2.25 5.62 -11.09
C ARG A 980 2.14 5.60 -12.62
N LEU A 981 2.92 4.76 -13.32
CA LEU A 981 2.79 4.62 -14.78
C LEU A 981 1.39 4.15 -15.21
N LYS A 982 0.77 3.25 -14.44
CA LYS A 982 -0.62 2.83 -14.68
C LYS A 982 -1.60 3.97 -14.45
N HIS A 983 -1.48 4.65 -13.30
CA HIS A 983 -2.35 5.79 -12.95
C HIS A 983 -2.24 6.94 -13.97
N GLU A 984 -1.04 7.20 -14.48
CA GLU A 984 -0.79 8.19 -15.55
C GLU A 984 -1.28 7.72 -16.94
N LYS A 985 -1.88 6.53 -17.06
CA LYS A 985 -2.28 5.89 -18.33
C LYS A 985 -1.12 5.76 -19.32
N ARG A 986 0.10 5.58 -18.80
CA ARG A 986 1.33 5.39 -19.58
C ARG A 986 1.76 3.92 -19.66
N LEU A 987 1.12 3.02 -18.91
CA LEU A 987 1.27 1.58 -19.07
C LEU A 987 -0.12 1.00 -19.35
N LEU A 988 -0.30 0.43 -20.54
CA LEU A 988 -1.57 -0.08 -21.04
C LEU A 988 -1.45 -1.55 -21.44
N LYS A 989 -2.52 -2.33 -21.26
CA LYS A 989 -2.51 -3.78 -21.47
C LYS A 989 -3.70 -4.24 -22.30
N ASP A 990 -3.42 -5.13 -23.26
CA ASP A 990 -4.42 -5.89 -24.02
C ASP A 990 -4.05 -7.38 -23.91
N VAL A 991 -4.39 -7.98 -22.77
CA VAL A 991 -3.99 -9.35 -22.39
C VAL A 991 -5.21 -10.24 -22.25
N TYR A 992 -5.07 -11.48 -22.72
CA TYR A 992 -6.17 -12.44 -22.87
C TYR A 992 -5.79 -13.86 -22.48
#